data_AF-A0A7C8BS83-F1
#
_entry.id   AF-A0A7C8BS83-F1
#
_cell.length_a   1.000
_cell.length_b   1.000
_cell.length_c   1.000
_cell.angle_alpha   90.00
_cell.angle_beta   90.00
_cell.angle_gamma   90.00
#
_symmetry.space_group_name_H-M   'P 1'
#
loop_
_entity.id
_entity.type
_entity.pdbx_description
1 polymer ?
#
loop_
_entity_poly.entity_id
_entity_poly.type
_entity_poly.pdbx_seq_one_letter_code
_entity_poly.pdbx_strand_id
1 'polypeptide(L)'
;MPLDDINTGSPLPRPASVIELGGLVFWGIDGDTAEAGDFSYNSTADQVTVLTPKHLVAQNKNMGSSCTTSILIPDGTDARIVLNGVSISTSSSAISVEPGASLHLVLADGTLNSLFASRNGAAGLRCTTRGKLVIDDTVPNSGIVPENGEVSVDATLDDGKTRVKRGDPLSVLASDNPGTLDVSSTMSSNLDGACIGGGHSEAGGAITIEGGRILAKKPVTDVGGSAGIGGGSFGDGTSIDEWITINGGYIETQGGYHAAGIGGGVRNGSAGTRCGNIRINGGYVKATGGECSGGFGQGCCASTRADGYQIILTGGTLIPSAGTCDMGQTGVKITITGGSIGNGGDVADFRFLGGNGAEAYNGAGEPIEMIQVDLRSDVGENTYKITDWQLLVDGEPYDYGAPAEFDKGNLYLWLPKIVKQDSEVTVKLTYLDTDHLDKDGNPTPVTPLPLFRPSDSSLPPGVTNDGKLRRYADFTLDADYLASLDKYYDGKGASMFPLPLHTPDGRDLTEADKITFKYQHLDSAGNPVGAETGDGSDVGTMKFTAISTQYSNDTEGKFSESYWGHRATGQFTIWPIASQVSGIAAEWVDDGDPGDVAHPSDQVLKVSATIGAAPTVDGRPGSEATKPTCQAPRGQVQIYVDGKPVGAPVDLVYAGDPDAEGNPIPEGDPRVTAKKVDNGRGGSTALFSLARAASASDFLVPTQGQQGRHEIALRFLPPSAAQADAGQPANYLASAAPDADETVPRVEVAIDPIDPNPTVTPEPDPDCADPDAPEPEVSTGPGQPADPGADPGKPGDKVFRGEIVTTWGEPSEADPHPGRVLLKVDTPSSGPVSVTDASGNVFEADFLRGEDGNPVRGEDGSYTLVLDPTAVGRGELTFRQEPNGAYTGSTWVYDVTVKPEPKIAPAPALAKRAENLTHPNGPTQPGDRIRYTIEASNGAAGSLWTNVVVTDPLPASLELDEGSVRLDNPRGGIADMALTRADATAAGDVGRFSLSAPGAGGRSVLSVPAGDIGGGANATVTFECTVRGELDFSDPAAVDLGNVASSTGTRPDPENPDGPDVGPVAPPDTDPSTPPGGGTVAPADPDVRVSKSVENLTAPGAKVTHLGDRLRYTVTLENAGAADSCLMAAAVSDPLPAGIEPVPGTLRLSVDGGESIAVPDAAYDRASRTIAVTVGDLWGGHAAVLTFECTVGEAALEQNTANIAHAHGEVPSESPGSRPEDPDPGKPAEPPAGEPEASSPP
;
A
#
# COMPACT_ATOMS: atom_id res chain seq x y z
N MET A 1 29.20 30.38 -44.84
CA MET A 1 30.27 29.77 -45.66
C MET A 1 29.86 29.75 -47.13
N PRO A 2 30.77 30.02 -48.08
CA PRO A 2 30.52 29.89 -49.52
C PRO A 2 30.18 28.42 -49.89
N LEU A 3 29.50 28.20 -51.02
CA LEU A 3 29.16 26.86 -51.54
C LEU A 3 30.40 26.00 -51.89
N ASP A 4 31.60 26.58 -51.86
CA ASP A 4 32.83 25.96 -52.34
C ASP A 4 33.45 24.92 -51.37
N ASP A 5 32.95 24.80 -50.13
CA ASP A 5 33.42 23.80 -49.14
C ASP A 5 32.56 22.51 -49.11
N ILE A 6 31.57 22.34 -50.01
CA ILE A 6 30.48 21.34 -49.86
C ILE A 6 30.82 19.91 -50.38
N ASN A 7 32.07 19.54 -50.62
CA ASN A 7 32.35 18.18 -51.12
C ASN A 7 33.71 17.61 -50.69
N THR A 8 33.77 17.07 -49.48
CA THR A 8 34.90 16.23 -49.03
C THR A 8 34.48 14.81 -48.64
N GLY A 9 33.17 14.53 -48.51
CA GLY A 9 32.64 13.21 -48.15
C GLY A 9 32.50 12.27 -49.35
N SER A 10 32.77 10.97 -49.13
CA SER A 10 32.46 9.94 -50.13
C SER A 10 31.02 9.46 -49.92
N PRO A 11 30.18 9.42 -50.97
CA PRO A 11 28.82 8.87 -50.87
C PRO A 11 28.86 7.42 -50.39
N LEU A 12 27.76 6.94 -49.78
CA LEU A 12 27.66 5.53 -49.37
C LEU A 12 27.93 4.62 -50.57
N PRO A 13 28.77 3.58 -50.42
CA PRO A 13 29.17 2.73 -51.54
C PRO A 13 27.98 1.93 -52.08
N ARG A 14 27.80 2.00 -53.40
CA ARG A 14 26.74 1.26 -54.11
C ARG A 14 27.06 -0.25 -54.16
N PRO A 15 26.16 -1.15 -53.72
CA PRO A 15 26.36 -2.58 -53.83
C PRO A 15 26.19 -3.09 -55.28
N ALA A 16 26.58 -4.33 -55.54
CA ALA A 16 26.48 -4.93 -56.89
C ALA A 16 25.03 -5.27 -57.32
N SER A 17 24.13 -5.49 -56.36
CA SER A 17 22.71 -5.76 -56.61
C SER A 17 21.88 -4.53 -56.22
N VAL A 18 21.20 -3.93 -57.20
CA VAL A 18 20.38 -2.72 -57.05
C VAL A 18 19.14 -2.83 -57.93
N ILE A 19 18.08 -2.10 -57.58
CA ILE A 19 16.90 -1.88 -58.42
C ILE A 19 17.03 -0.53 -59.11
N GLU A 20 16.98 -0.51 -60.44
CA GLU A 20 17.08 0.72 -61.23
C GLU A 20 15.71 1.11 -61.79
N LEU A 21 15.24 2.32 -61.48
CA LEU A 21 13.95 2.85 -61.94
C LEU A 21 14.10 4.34 -62.30
N GLY A 22 13.81 4.71 -63.55
CA GLY A 22 13.73 6.13 -63.95
C GLY A 22 15.03 6.96 -63.78
N GLY A 23 16.20 6.32 -63.79
CA GLY A 23 17.47 7.00 -63.55
C GLY A 23 17.85 7.13 -62.07
N LEU A 24 17.03 6.61 -61.16
CA LEU A 24 17.36 6.36 -59.76
C LEU A 24 17.76 4.90 -59.58
N VAL A 25 18.65 4.64 -58.62
CA VAL A 25 19.00 3.31 -58.14
C VAL A 25 18.66 3.18 -56.66
N PHE A 26 18.13 2.01 -56.29
CA PHE A 26 17.70 1.68 -54.93
C PHE A 26 18.36 0.40 -54.44
N TRP A 27 18.78 0.38 -53.17
CA TRP A 27 19.23 -0.83 -52.45
C TRP A 27 18.81 -0.75 -50.98
N GLY A 28 18.82 -1.89 -50.28
CA GLY A 28 18.50 -1.93 -48.85
C GLY A 28 19.75 -1.72 -47.97
N ILE A 29 19.54 -1.18 -46.77
CA ILE A 29 20.56 -1.02 -45.72
C ILE A 29 20.04 -1.60 -44.39
N ASP A 30 20.89 -1.69 -43.36
CA ASP A 30 20.51 -2.16 -42.01
C ASP A 30 19.86 -3.55 -41.97
N GLY A 31 20.25 -4.42 -42.90
CA GLY A 31 19.73 -5.79 -43.02
C GLY A 31 18.60 -5.95 -44.04
N ASP A 32 18.05 -4.85 -44.58
CA ASP A 32 17.04 -4.90 -45.63
C ASP A 32 17.65 -5.13 -47.02
N THR A 33 16.82 -5.67 -47.93
CA THR A 33 17.15 -5.83 -49.36
C THR A 33 16.02 -5.26 -50.22
N ALA A 34 16.38 -4.44 -51.20
CA ALA A 34 15.42 -3.89 -52.16
C ALA A 34 14.99 -4.95 -53.19
N GLU A 35 13.69 -5.12 -53.35
CA GLU A 35 13.06 -6.08 -54.26
C GLU A 35 12.13 -5.36 -55.25
N ALA A 36 11.81 -6.02 -56.37
CA ALA A 36 10.94 -5.42 -57.38
C ALA A 36 9.52 -5.11 -56.84
N GLY A 37 9.03 -5.88 -55.86
CA GLY A 37 7.71 -5.67 -55.24
C GLY A 37 7.64 -4.47 -54.30
N ASP A 38 8.79 -3.92 -53.91
CA ASP A 38 8.86 -2.73 -53.04
C ASP A 38 8.49 -1.44 -53.79
N PHE A 39 8.38 -1.49 -55.13
CA PHE A 39 8.16 -0.34 -55.98
C PHE A 39 7.07 -0.58 -57.04
N SER A 40 6.40 0.50 -57.42
CA SER A 40 5.64 0.57 -58.68
C SER A 40 6.19 1.72 -59.52
N TYR A 41 6.49 1.49 -60.80
CA TYR A 41 7.02 2.51 -61.69
C TYR A 41 6.01 2.88 -62.78
N ASN A 42 5.62 4.15 -62.81
CA ASN A 42 4.79 4.73 -63.86
C ASN A 42 5.67 5.49 -64.86
N SER A 43 5.99 4.85 -65.99
CA SER A 43 6.81 5.44 -67.05
C SER A 43 6.15 6.60 -67.80
N THR A 44 4.83 6.78 -67.69
CA THR A 44 4.13 7.92 -68.32
C THR A 44 4.23 9.18 -67.47
N ALA A 45 4.22 9.00 -66.15
CA ALA A 45 4.33 10.09 -65.18
C ALA A 45 5.79 10.35 -64.73
N ASP A 46 6.74 9.52 -65.16
CA ASP A 46 8.10 9.43 -64.61
C ASP A 46 8.05 9.45 -63.08
N GLN A 47 7.38 8.46 -62.49
CA GLN A 47 7.16 8.39 -61.05
C GLN A 47 7.40 6.99 -60.51
N VAL A 48 8.21 6.89 -59.45
CA VAL A 48 8.39 5.70 -58.63
C VAL A 48 7.52 5.83 -57.39
N THR A 49 6.56 4.93 -57.22
CA THR A 49 5.82 4.77 -55.97
C THR A 49 6.54 3.77 -55.08
N VAL A 50 6.90 4.17 -53.86
CA VAL A 50 7.49 3.28 -52.85
C VAL A 50 6.36 2.65 -52.04
N LEU A 51 6.33 1.32 -51.96
CA LEU A 51 5.25 0.52 -51.38
C LEU A 51 5.68 -0.26 -50.13
N THR A 52 6.86 0.04 -49.60
CA THR A 52 7.54 -0.77 -48.58
C THR A 52 8.01 0.10 -47.42
N PRO A 53 8.05 -0.47 -46.20
CA PRO A 53 8.66 0.19 -45.04
C PRO A 53 10.15 -0.13 -44.86
N LYS A 54 10.74 -0.95 -45.74
CA LYS A 54 12.17 -1.29 -45.71
C LYS A 54 13.04 -0.03 -45.74
N HIS A 55 14.22 -0.10 -45.10
CA HIS A 55 15.21 0.97 -45.13
C HIS A 55 15.98 0.95 -46.45
N LEU A 56 15.67 1.91 -47.31
CA LEU A 56 16.19 1.98 -48.67
C LEU A 56 17.16 3.14 -48.83
N VAL A 57 18.22 2.96 -49.61
CA VAL A 57 19.07 4.05 -50.07
C VAL A 57 18.68 4.40 -51.49
N ALA A 58 18.46 5.69 -51.77
CA ALA A 58 18.24 6.22 -53.10
C ALA A 58 19.49 7.00 -53.57
N GLN A 59 19.86 6.81 -54.83
CA GLN A 59 20.96 7.53 -55.46
C GLN A 59 20.69 7.71 -56.95
N ASN A 60 21.16 8.80 -57.56
CA ASN A 60 21.12 8.93 -59.02
C ASN A 60 22.03 7.88 -59.67
N LYS A 61 21.54 7.20 -60.71
CA LYS A 61 22.32 6.21 -61.47
C LYS A 61 23.69 6.76 -61.86
N ASN A 62 23.69 8.00 -62.36
CA ASN A 62 24.87 8.79 -62.66
C ASN A 62 25.03 9.90 -61.61
N MET A 63 25.97 9.72 -60.68
CA MET A 63 26.27 10.71 -59.65
C MET A 63 26.62 12.08 -60.27
N GLY A 64 26.10 13.15 -59.67
CA GLY A 64 26.28 14.52 -60.14
C GLY A 64 25.39 14.94 -61.32
N SER A 65 24.47 14.09 -61.77
CA SER A 65 23.46 14.43 -62.80
C SER A 65 22.05 14.36 -62.24
N SER A 66 21.18 15.30 -62.62
CA SER A 66 19.76 15.28 -62.24
C SER A 66 18.94 14.29 -63.07
N CYS A 67 17.89 13.69 -62.49
CA CYS A 67 16.85 12.94 -63.22
C CYS A 67 15.49 13.65 -63.13
N THR A 68 14.54 13.24 -63.98
CA THR A 68 13.15 13.77 -63.98
C THR A 68 12.18 12.90 -63.18
N THR A 69 12.60 11.71 -62.75
CA THR A 69 11.74 10.77 -62.04
C THR A 69 11.47 11.20 -60.62
N SER A 70 10.18 11.38 -60.31
CA SER A 70 9.68 11.72 -58.97
C SER A 70 9.48 10.49 -58.09
N ILE A 71 9.51 10.68 -56.77
CA ILE A 71 9.21 9.63 -55.79
C ILE A 71 7.87 9.95 -55.12
N LEU A 72 6.98 8.95 -55.03
CA LEU A 72 5.68 9.06 -54.38
C LEU A 72 5.61 8.07 -53.22
N ILE A 73 5.24 8.55 -52.04
CA ILE A 73 4.87 7.74 -50.89
C ILE A 73 3.34 7.78 -50.77
N PRO A 74 2.65 6.67 -51.11
CA PRO A 74 1.18 6.65 -51.14
C PRO A 74 0.59 6.47 -49.75
N ASP A 75 -0.72 6.74 -49.62
CA ASP A 75 -1.50 6.53 -48.41
C ASP A 75 -1.28 5.11 -47.83
N GLY A 76 -1.09 5.03 -46.51
CA GLY A 76 -0.86 3.79 -45.78
C GLY A 76 0.59 3.27 -45.80
N THR A 77 1.53 3.94 -46.46
CA THR A 77 2.96 3.57 -46.47
C THR A 77 3.77 4.40 -45.48
N ASP A 78 4.61 3.74 -44.67
CA ASP A 78 5.65 4.36 -43.84
C ASP A 78 7.03 4.06 -44.42
N ALA A 79 7.56 4.96 -45.26
CA ALA A 79 8.79 4.75 -46.01
C ALA A 79 10.02 5.30 -45.28
N ARG A 80 11.15 4.60 -45.39
CA ARG A 80 12.46 5.04 -44.86
C ARG A 80 13.47 5.11 -46.00
N ILE A 81 13.95 6.32 -46.30
CA ILE A 81 14.83 6.57 -47.47
C ILE A 81 16.07 7.36 -47.07
N VAL A 82 17.25 6.80 -47.32
CA VAL A 82 18.53 7.54 -47.27
C VAL A 82 18.78 8.19 -48.63
N LEU A 83 18.90 9.52 -48.68
CA LEU A 83 19.35 10.24 -49.87
C LEU A 83 20.87 10.27 -49.91
N ASN A 84 21.44 9.63 -50.93
CA ASN A 84 22.87 9.46 -51.08
C ASN A 84 23.38 10.10 -52.37
N GLY A 85 23.23 11.43 -52.47
CA GLY A 85 23.55 12.21 -53.66
C GLY A 85 22.43 12.23 -54.70
N VAL A 86 21.19 12.41 -54.23
CA VAL A 86 19.99 12.45 -55.07
C VAL A 86 19.76 13.85 -55.64
N SER A 87 19.65 13.97 -56.96
CA SER A 87 19.25 15.19 -57.66
C SER A 87 18.06 14.91 -58.56
N ILE A 88 16.89 15.48 -58.23
CA ILE A 88 15.64 15.34 -58.98
C ILE A 88 15.18 16.73 -59.42
N SER A 89 15.03 16.92 -60.73
CA SER A 89 14.50 18.13 -61.34
C SER A 89 13.34 17.73 -62.24
N THR A 90 12.11 17.96 -61.79
CA THR A 90 10.91 17.44 -62.45
C THR A 90 9.82 18.49 -62.60
N SER A 91 8.77 18.19 -63.37
CA SER A 91 7.58 19.04 -63.51
C SER A 91 6.52 18.75 -62.45
N SER A 92 6.68 17.70 -61.63
CA SER A 92 5.86 17.43 -60.44
C SER A 92 6.61 17.83 -59.17
N SER A 93 6.11 17.41 -58.01
CA SER A 93 6.93 17.40 -56.79
C SER A 93 7.98 16.30 -56.91
N ALA A 94 9.23 16.63 -56.55
CA ALA A 94 10.33 15.68 -56.69
C ALA A 94 10.15 14.47 -55.77
N ILE A 95 9.68 14.73 -54.55
CA ILE A 95 9.17 13.72 -53.63
C ILE A 95 7.80 14.19 -53.13
N SER A 96 6.82 13.30 -53.06
CA SER A 96 5.47 13.58 -52.54
C SER A 96 5.09 12.57 -51.47
N VAL A 97 4.68 13.07 -50.30
CA VAL A 97 4.09 12.32 -49.19
C VAL A 97 2.60 12.60 -49.19
N GLU A 98 1.79 11.58 -49.51
CA GLU A 98 0.34 11.71 -49.59
C GLU A 98 -0.35 11.68 -48.21
N PRO A 99 -1.62 12.10 -48.10
CA PRO A 99 -2.36 12.01 -46.84
C PRO A 99 -2.37 10.57 -46.32
N GLY A 100 -2.03 10.37 -45.04
CA GLY A 100 -1.94 9.05 -44.41
C GLY A 100 -0.62 8.31 -44.64
N ALA A 101 0.31 8.89 -45.40
CA ALA A 101 1.67 8.37 -45.58
C ALA A 101 2.67 8.99 -44.60
N SER A 102 3.78 8.29 -44.38
CA SER A 102 4.93 8.74 -43.60
C SER A 102 6.23 8.52 -44.37
N LEU A 103 7.14 9.50 -44.31
CA LEU A 103 8.47 9.42 -44.89
C LEU A 103 9.52 9.86 -43.87
N HIS A 104 10.40 8.95 -43.49
CA HIS A 104 11.65 9.27 -42.81
C HIS A 104 12.78 9.36 -43.84
N LEU A 105 13.34 10.55 -43.99
CA LEU A 105 14.35 10.92 -44.97
C LEU A 105 15.69 11.20 -44.29
N VAL A 106 16.68 10.33 -44.50
CA VAL A 106 18.02 10.47 -43.93
C VAL A 106 18.96 11.06 -44.97
N LEU A 107 19.72 12.09 -44.61
CA LEU A 107 20.70 12.73 -45.48
C LEU A 107 22.08 12.11 -45.24
N ALA A 108 22.61 11.37 -46.21
CA ALA A 108 23.93 10.76 -46.07
C ALA A 108 25.03 11.84 -45.90
N ASP A 109 25.93 11.61 -44.95
CA ASP A 109 27.01 12.54 -44.60
C ASP A 109 27.82 13.03 -45.81
N GLY A 110 28.10 14.33 -45.83
CA GLY A 110 28.87 14.98 -46.87
C GLY A 110 28.25 14.92 -48.28
N THR A 111 27.00 14.45 -48.44
CA THR A 111 26.32 14.42 -49.74
C THR A 111 25.48 15.67 -49.97
N LEU A 112 25.34 16.06 -51.24
CA LEU A 112 24.40 17.10 -51.68
C LEU A 112 23.20 16.43 -52.34
N ASN A 113 22.01 16.68 -51.80
CA ASN A 113 20.74 16.19 -52.31
C ASN A 113 19.89 17.39 -52.75
N SER A 114 19.47 17.42 -54.02
CA SER A 114 18.77 18.56 -54.62
C SER A 114 17.41 18.16 -55.17
N LEU A 115 16.34 18.82 -54.70
CA LEU A 115 14.96 18.55 -55.09
C LEU A 115 14.35 19.82 -55.70
N PHE A 116 14.07 19.79 -57.00
CA PHE A 116 13.51 20.91 -57.75
C PHE A 116 12.21 20.55 -58.47
N ALA A 117 11.18 21.36 -58.21
CA ALA A 117 9.88 21.28 -58.88
C ALA A 117 9.67 22.46 -59.84
N SER A 118 9.59 22.18 -61.14
CA SER A 118 9.57 23.22 -62.18
C SER A 118 8.16 23.77 -62.51
N ARG A 119 7.08 23.03 -62.19
CA ARG A 119 5.70 23.45 -62.46
C ARG A 119 5.18 24.34 -61.33
N ASN A 120 4.47 25.41 -61.71
CA ASN A 120 3.76 26.23 -60.74
C ASN A 120 2.82 25.39 -59.87
N GLY A 121 2.89 25.64 -58.57
CA GLY A 121 2.06 24.99 -57.56
C GLY A 121 2.56 23.63 -57.09
N ALA A 122 3.63 23.07 -57.67
CA ALA A 122 4.31 21.91 -57.13
C ALA A 122 5.34 22.34 -56.06
N ALA A 123 5.35 21.67 -54.91
CA ALA A 123 6.42 21.82 -53.93
C ALA A 123 7.63 20.96 -54.31
N GLY A 124 8.85 21.37 -53.96
CA GLY A 124 10.05 20.56 -54.21
C GLY A 124 9.97 19.21 -53.48
N LEU A 125 9.75 19.28 -52.17
CA LEU A 125 9.43 18.15 -51.30
C LEU A 125 8.02 18.38 -50.73
N ARG A 126 7.02 17.70 -51.31
CA ARG A 126 5.64 17.87 -50.92
C ARG A 126 5.30 17.00 -49.72
N CYS A 127 4.81 17.61 -48.65
CA CYS A 127 4.17 16.95 -47.51
C CYS A 127 2.88 17.70 -47.20
N THR A 128 1.75 17.08 -47.51
CA THR A 128 0.41 17.66 -47.33
C THR A 128 -0.20 17.30 -45.99
N THR A 129 -1.32 17.95 -45.63
CA THR A 129 -2.14 17.61 -44.46
C THR A 129 -2.43 16.10 -44.37
N ARG A 130 -2.23 15.56 -43.17
CA ARG A 130 -2.21 14.14 -42.78
C ARG A 130 -1.02 13.33 -43.30
N GLY A 131 -0.10 13.93 -44.04
CA GLY A 131 1.20 13.34 -44.37
C GLY A 131 2.22 13.65 -43.28
N LYS A 132 3.17 12.74 -43.06
CA LYS A 132 4.27 12.91 -42.09
C LYS A 132 5.61 12.86 -42.79
N LEU A 133 6.45 13.85 -42.53
CA LEU A 133 7.80 13.94 -43.06
C LEU A 133 8.77 14.14 -41.89
N VAL A 134 9.75 13.25 -41.76
CA VAL A 134 10.91 13.42 -40.86
C VAL A 134 12.14 13.56 -41.73
N ILE A 135 12.94 14.60 -41.50
CA ILE A 135 14.24 14.81 -42.14
C ILE A 135 15.31 14.72 -41.07
N ASP A 136 16.30 13.87 -41.30
CA ASP A 136 17.37 13.61 -40.33
C ASP A 136 18.74 13.53 -41.03
N ASP A 137 19.81 13.59 -40.25
CA ASP A 137 21.15 13.22 -40.70
C ASP A 137 21.47 11.75 -40.34
N THR A 138 22.74 11.36 -40.43
CA THR A 138 23.13 9.96 -40.21
C THR A 138 23.19 9.55 -38.75
N VAL A 139 23.04 10.48 -37.80
CA VAL A 139 22.92 10.18 -36.37
C VAL A 139 21.46 9.86 -36.08
N PRO A 140 21.08 8.59 -35.87
CA PRO A 140 19.69 8.19 -35.91
C PRO A 140 19.06 8.38 -34.53
N ASN A 141 18.68 9.62 -34.25
CA ASN A 141 18.15 10.10 -32.97
C ASN A 141 16.61 10.02 -32.91
N SER A 142 16.01 9.28 -33.83
CA SER A 142 14.56 9.27 -34.05
C SER A 142 13.80 8.90 -32.77
N GLY A 143 12.84 9.75 -32.39
CA GLY A 143 12.03 9.58 -31.18
C GLY A 143 12.56 10.28 -29.92
N ILE A 144 13.75 10.88 -29.97
CA ILE A 144 14.22 11.80 -28.92
C ILE A 144 13.70 13.20 -29.25
N VAL A 145 12.65 13.64 -28.55
CA VAL A 145 12.19 15.03 -28.64
C VAL A 145 12.94 15.84 -27.60
N PRO A 146 13.78 16.82 -27.98
CA PRO A 146 14.48 17.68 -27.02
C PRO A 146 13.53 18.41 -26.08
N GLU A 147 13.98 18.61 -24.86
CA GLU A 147 13.29 19.38 -23.82
C GLU A 147 14.27 20.39 -23.26
N ASN A 148 13.86 21.66 -23.19
CA ASN A 148 14.70 22.76 -22.70
C ASN A 148 16.08 22.83 -23.38
N GLY A 149 16.13 22.65 -24.71
CA GLY A 149 17.38 22.75 -25.47
C GLY A 149 18.42 21.67 -25.15
N GLU A 150 18.01 20.58 -24.49
CA GLU A 150 18.87 19.47 -24.10
C GLU A 150 18.22 18.12 -24.46
N VAL A 151 19.01 17.06 -24.42
CA VAL A 151 18.53 15.69 -24.55
C VAL A 151 17.55 15.42 -23.39
N SER A 152 16.34 15.01 -23.71
CA SER A 152 15.27 14.85 -22.72
C SER A 152 15.31 13.51 -21.98
N VAL A 153 16.09 12.53 -22.44
CA VAL A 153 16.06 11.16 -21.92
C VAL A 153 17.42 10.48 -22.00
N ASP A 154 17.70 9.59 -21.04
CA ASP A 154 18.76 8.60 -21.20
C ASP A 154 18.34 7.60 -22.29
N ALA A 155 19.09 7.52 -23.38
CA ALA A 155 18.75 6.67 -24.51
C ALA A 155 19.98 6.06 -25.18
N THR A 156 19.78 4.92 -25.84
CA THR A 156 20.71 4.42 -26.86
C THR A 156 20.07 4.71 -28.21
N LEU A 157 20.79 5.40 -29.09
CA LEU A 157 20.30 5.77 -30.41
C LEU A 157 20.04 4.51 -31.27
N ASP A 158 19.34 4.66 -32.40
CA ASP A 158 18.92 3.51 -33.23
C ASP A 158 20.10 2.74 -33.85
N ASP A 159 21.33 3.27 -33.77
CA ASP A 159 22.57 2.58 -34.13
C ASP A 159 22.96 1.45 -33.15
N GLY A 160 22.27 1.37 -32.00
CA GLY A 160 22.48 0.39 -30.94
C GLY A 160 23.79 0.55 -30.15
N LYS A 161 24.53 1.65 -30.36
CA LYS A 161 25.87 1.86 -29.79
C LYS A 161 26.02 3.22 -29.11
N THR A 162 25.49 4.27 -29.70
CA THR A 162 25.64 5.63 -29.21
C THR A 162 24.68 5.83 -28.04
N ARG A 163 25.23 6.25 -26.89
CA ARG A 163 24.47 6.48 -25.66
C ARG A 163 24.47 7.96 -25.35
N VAL A 164 23.29 8.50 -25.13
CA VAL A 164 23.05 9.87 -24.70
C VAL A 164 22.35 9.85 -23.34
N LYS A 165 22.52 10.90 -22.57
CA LYS A 165 21.93 11.10 -21.26
C LYS A 165 21.01 12.30 -21.26
N ARG A 166 20.00 12.26 -20.40
CA ARG A 166 19.20 13.44 -20.08
C ARG A 166 20.13 14.56 -19.63
N GLY A 167 19.96 15.74 -20.21
CA GLY A 167 20.81 16.91 -19.97
C GLY A 167 22.06 16.98 -20.84
N ASP A 168 22.33 15.98 -21.70
CA ASP A 168 23.39 16.13 -22.70
C ASP A 168 23.02 17.24 -23.71
N PRO A 169 24.01 18.00 -24.22
CA PRO A 169 23.76 19.05 -25.21
C PRO A 169 23.29 18.46 -26.54
N LEU A 170 22.37 19.14 -27.24
CA LEU A 170 21.80 18.64 -28.49
C LEU A 170 22.80 18.43 -29.63
N SER A 171 24.02 18.98 -29.52
CA SER A 171 25.10 18.67 -30.45
C SER A 171 25.44 17.18 -30.51
N VAL A 172 25.15 16.39 -29.48
CA VAL A 172 25.39 14.93 -29.49
C VAL A 172 24.40 14.16 -30.37
N LEU A 173 23.29 14.80 -30.78
CA LEU A 173 22.29 14.22 -31.67
C LEU A 173 22.54 14.59 -33.14
N ALA A 174 23.57 15.37 -33.46
CA ALA A 174 23.85 15.83 -34.81
C ALA A 174 25.12 15.19 -35.39
N SER A 175 25.11 14.91 -36.69
CA SER A 175 26.32 14.50 -37.41
C SER A 175 27.36 15.63 -37.44
N ASP A 176 28.64 15.28 -37.32
CA ASP A 176 29.77 16.21 -37.48
C ASP A 176 29.96 16.66 -38.95
N ASN A 177 29.47 15.87 -39.90
CA ASN A 177 29.56 16.16 -41.34
C ASN A 177 28.22 15.90 -42.06
N PRO A 178 27.15 16.62 -41.67
CA PRO A 178 25.80 16.30 -42.08
C PRO A 178 25.60 16.45 -43.59
N GLY A 179 24.77 15.59 -44.17
CA GLY A 179 24.29 15.75 -45.54
C GLY A 179 23.51 17.05 -45.75
N THR A 180 23.57 17.59 -46.97
CA THR A 180 22.83 18.80 -47.36
C THR A 180 21.59 18.44 -48.19
N LEU A 181 20.46 19.03 -47.84
CA LEU A 181 19.23 18.99 -48.63
C LEU A 181 18.90 20.38 -49.16
N ASP A 182 19.04 20.56 -50.47
CA ASP A 182 18.70 21.79 -51.20
C ASP A 182 17.35 21.61 -51.90
N VAL A 183 16.33 22.32 -51.42
CA VAL A 183 14.97 22.21 -51.93
C VAL A 183 14.50 23.55 -52.47
N SER A 184 14.04 23.54 -53.72
CA SER A 184 13.48 24.71 -54.38
C SER A 184 12.30 24.37 -55.29
N SER A 185 11.49 25.37 -55.60
CA SER A 185 10.38 25.25 -56.54
C SER A 185 10.30 26.50 -57.43
N THR A 186 9.76 26.34 -58.65
CA THR A 186 9.59 27.47 -59.57
C THR A 186 8.66 28.52 -58.99
N MET A 187 9.09 29.78 -59.13
CA MET A 187 8.26 30.95 -58.84
C MET A 187 8.04 31.75 -60.12
N SER A 188 6.86 31.61 -60.71
CA SER A 188 6.44 32.46 -61.83
C SER A 188 5.08 33.16 -61.61
N SER A 189 4.47 32.96 -60.44
CA SER A 189 3.22 33.61 -60.02
C SER A 189 3.00 33.44 -58.51
N ASN A 190 1.95 34.05 -57.96
CA ASN A 190 1.44 33.84 -56.60
C ASN A 190 0.66 32.52 -56.44
N LEU A 191 0.90 31.54 -57.32
CA LEU A 191 0.26 30.22 -57.33
C LEU A 191 1.31 29.10 -57.16
N ASP A 192 2.39 29.38 -56.46
CA ASP A 192 3.52 28.47 -56.24
C ASP A 192 3.32 27.54 -55.04
N GLY A 193 4.03 26.42 -55.01
CA GLY A 193 4.09 25.49 -53.87
C GLY A 193 5.33 25.77 -53.01
N ALA A 194 5.30 25.36 -51.73
CA ALA A 194 6.42 25.56 -50.82
C ALA A 194 7.72 24.89 -51.31
N CYS A 195 8.89 25.20 -50.72
CA CYS A 195 10.04 24.32 -50.96
C CYS A 195 9.79 22.97 -50.30
N ILE A 196 9.53 22.99 -48.98
CA ILE A 196 9.16 21.81 -48.19
C ILE A 196 7.75 22.05 -47.61
N GLY A 197 6.80 21.17 -47.91
CA GLY A 197 5.43 21.24 -47.37
C GLY A 197 4.35 21.23 -48.44
N GLY A 198 3.38 22.12 -48.36
CA GLY A 198 2.19 22.12 -49.21
C GLY A 198 2.44 22.60 -50.64
N GLY A 199 1.74 22.00 -51.60
CA GLY A 199 1.55 22.55 -52.94
C GLY A 199 0.64 23.78 -52.95
N HIS A 200 0.27 24.26 -54.13
CA HIS A 200 -0.68 25.36 -54.25
C HIS A 200 -2.04 25.02 -53.61
N SER A 201 -2.59 25.97 -52.84
CA SER A 201 -3.82 25.87 -52.07
C SER A 201 -3.85 24.73 -51.06
N GLU A 202 -2.66 24.35 -50.57
CA GLU A 202 -2.49 23.22 -49.68
C GLU A 202 -1.63 23.62 -48.48
N ALA A 203 -2.10 23.21 -47.30
CA ALA A 203 -1.33 23.38 -46.07
C ALA A 203 -0.22 22.35 -45.96
N GLY A 204 0.85 22.68 -45.24
CA GLY A 204 1.86 21.69 -44.86
C GLY A 204 1.25 20.57 -43.99
N GLY A 205 1.81 19.37 -44.11
CA GLY A 205 1.56 18.27 -43.18
C GLY A 205 2.36 18.39 -41.89
N ALA A 206 2.54 17.27 -41.20
CA ALA A 206 3.47 17.18 -40.07
C ALA A 206 4.91 17.05 -40.59
N ILE A 207 5.74 18.05 -40.32
CA ILE A 207 7.13 18.13 -40.78
C ILE A 207 8.03 18.17 -39.54
N THR A 208 8.97 17.25 -39.42
CA THR A 208 9.95 17.20 -38.33
C THR A 208 11.36 17.22 -38.92
N ILE A 209 12.23 18.09 -38.41
CA ILE A 209 13.63 18.18 -38.78
C ILE A 209 14.44 17.86 -37.54
N GLU A 210 15.09 16.71 -37.54
CA GLU A 210 15.92 16.21 -36.44
C GLU A 210 17.38 16.66 -36.59
N GLY A 211 17.89 16.67 -37.82
CA GLY A 211 19.29 16.97 -38.12
C GLY A 211 19.53 17.37 -39.57
N GLY A 212 20.79 17.47 -39.94
CA GLY A 212 21.19 17.80 -41.31
C GLY A 212 21.35 19.29 -41.63
N ARG A 213 21.76 19.58 -42.87
CA ARG A 213 21.84 20.95 -43.40
C ARG A 213 20.75 21.19 -44.43
N ILE A 214 19.73 21.96 -44.09
CA ILE A 214 18.54 22.16 -44.91
C ILE A 214 18.54 23.56 -45.52
N LEU A 215 18.53 23.61 -46.85
CA LEU A 215 18.45 24.84 -47.63
C LEU A 215 17.10 24.83 -48.38
N ALA A 216 16.08 25.44 -47.78
CA ALA A 216 14.73 25.52 -48.35
C ALA A 216 14.50 26.93 -48.90
N LYS A 217 15.07 27.23 -50.08
CA LYS A 217 15.18 28.61 -50.59
C LYS A 217 14.42 28.84 -51.89
N LYS A 218 13.79 30.00 -51.95
CA LYS A 218 13.11 30.55 -53.12
C LYS A 218 13.87 31.76 -53.68
N PRO A 219 14.04 31.90 -55.00
CA PRO A 219 14.67 33.10 -55.59
C PRO A 219 13.80 34.36 -55.38
N VAL A 220 14.22 35.31 -54.55
CA VAL A 220 13.42 36.50 -54.22
C VAL A 220 13.01 37.29 -55.49
N THR A 221 11.71 37.31 -55.78
CA THR A 221 11.07 38.03 -56.90
C THR A 221 9.71 38.55 -56.44
N ASP A 222 9.22 39.66 -57.00
CA ASP A 222 8.05 40.42 -56.53
C ASP A 222 6.68 39.69 -56.59
N VAL A 223 6.62 38.38 -56.88
CA VAL A 223 5.37 37.63 -57.15
C VAL A 223 5.17 36.33 -56.37
N GLY A 224 6.17 35.84 -55.62
CA GLY A 224 6.10 34.55 -54.93
C GLY A 224 5.16 34.55 -53.72
N GLY A 225 4.37 33.49 -53.54
CA GLY A 225 3.28 33.44 -52.55
C GLY A 225 3.30 32.25 -51.58
N SER A 226 4.32 31.39 -51.60
CA SER A 226 4.41 30.22 -50.72
C SER A 226 5.58 30.29 -49.76
N ALA A 227 5.45 29.58 -48.64
CA ALA A 227 6.48 29.54 -47.62
C ALA A 227 7.74 28.80 -48.11
N GLY A 228 8.86 29.05 -47.44
CA GLY A 228 10.05 28.21 -47.61
C GLY A 228 9.75 26.81 -47.05
N ILE A 229 9.35 26.74 -45.78
CA ILE A 229 8.83 25.53 -45.13
C ILE A 229 7.42 25.79 -44.61
N GLY A 230 6.46 24.95 -44.99
CA GLY A 230 5.07 25.03 -44.54
C GLY A 230 4.07 25.09 -45.70
N GLY A 231 3.22 26.12 -45.71
CA GLY A 231 2.10 26.22 -46.63
C GLY A 231 2.51 26.67 -48.04
N GLY A 232 1.87 26.10 -49.05
CA GLY A 232 1.96 26.66 -50.41
C GLY A 232 1.18 27.98 -50.52
N SER A 233 1.15 28.57 -51.70
CA SER A 233 0.30 29.75 -51.95
C SER A 233 -1.14 29.41 -51.64
N PHE A 234 -1.84 30.23 -50.86
CA PHE A 234 -3.20 29.98 -50.35
C PHE A 234 -3.34 28.85 -49.32
N GLY A 235 -2.23 28.27 -48.86
CA GLY A 235 -2.18 27.26 -47.81
C GLY A 235 -1.78 27.84 -46.44
N ASP A 236 -2.43 27.32 -45.40
CA ASP A 236 -1.97 27.53 -44.01
C ASP A 236 -0.60 26.85 -43.81
N GLY A 237 0.20 27.30 -42.85
CA GLY A 237 1.52 26.70 -42.62
C GLY A 237 1.44 25.19 -42.34
N THR A 238 0.47 24.82 -41.51
CA THR A 238 0.01 23.45 -41.26
C THR A 238 -1.49 23.43 -41.00
N SER A 239 -2.10 22.24 -40.98
CA SER A 239 -3.40 22.08 -40.32
C SER A 239 -3.29 22.28 -38.81
N ILE A 240 -4.43 22.53 -38.13
CA ILE A 240 -4.45 22.85 -36.69
C ILE A 240 -3.90 21.74 -35.79
N ASP A 241 -3.93 20.49 -36.25
CA ASP A 241 -3.47 19.31 -35.51
C ASP A 241 -2.03 18.89 -35.87
N GLU A 242 -1.38 19.63 -36.77
CA GLU A 242 -0.06 19.30 -37.31
C GLU A 242 0.96 20.40 -37.02
N TRP A 243 2.23 19.99 -37.00
CA TRP A 243 3.34 20.82 -36.55
C TRP A 243 4.48 20.81 -37.56
N ILE A 244 5.12 21.97 -37.70
CA ILE A 244 6.50 22.07 -38.15
C ILE A 244 7.36 22.02 -36.89
N THR A 245 8.12 20.94 -36.71
CA THR A 245 8.98 20.69 -35.55
C THR A 245 10.44 20.72 -35.98
N ILE A 246 11.29 21.46 -35.29
CA ILE A 246 12.74 21.49 -35.49
C ILE A 246 13.40 21.15 -34.17
N ASN A 247 14.08 20.01 -34.12
CA ASN A 247 14.79 19.52 -32.95
C ASN A 247 16.30 19.78 -33.05
N GLY A 248 16.84 19.88 -34.26
CA GLY A 248 18.26 20.10 -34.50
C GLY A 248 18.58 20.50 -35.95
N GLY A 249 19.88 20.51 -36.27
CA GLY A 249 20.39 20.82 -37.61
C GLY A 249 20.67 22.30 -37.89
N TYR A 250 21.13 22.57 -39.12
CA TYR A 250 21.32 23.91 -39.67
C TYR A 250 20.29 24.16 -40.77
N ILE A 251 19.37 25.09 -40.55
CA ILE A 251 18.27 25.39 -41.45
C ILE A 251 18.39 26.81 -41.94
N GLU A 252 18.39 26.98 -43.26
CA GLU A 252 18.30 28.28 -43.90
C GLU A 252 17.16 28.26 -44.91
N THR A 253 16.15 29.08 -44.68
CA THR A 253 14.94 29.09 -45.49
C THR A 253 14.52 30.49 -45.89
N GLN A 254 13.95 30.57 -47.09
CA GLN A 254 13.50 31.81 -47.70
C GLN A 254 12.12 31.58 -48.31
N GLY A 255 11.12 32.31 -47.79
CA GLY A 255 9.78 32.38 -48.37
C GLY A 255 9.74 33.21 -49.65
N GLY A 256 8.63 33.09 -50.41
CA GLY A 256 8.31 34.01 -51.49
C GLY A 256 8.09 35.44 -50.98
N TYR A 257 8.04 36.42 -51.87
CA TYR A 257 7.90 37.84 -51.53
C TYR A 257 6.70 38.18 -50.62
N HIS A 258 5.63 37.39 -50.70
CA HIS A 258 4.43 37.54 -49.89
C HIS A 258 4.22 36.44 -48.84
N ALA A 259 5.23 35.64 -48.50
CA ALA A 259 5.06 34.45 -47.66
C ALA A 259 6.16 34.29 -46.61
N ALA A 260 5.84 33.54 -45.55
CA ALA A 260 6.75 33.34 -44.44
C ALA A 260 8.00 32.52 -44.83
N GLY A 261 9.10 32.71 -44.10
CA GLY A 261 10.22 31.77 -44.18
C GLY A 261 9.76 30.38 -43.74
N ILE A 262 9.23 30.31 -42.52
CA ILE A 262 8.57 29.13 -41.95
C ILE A 262 7.16 29.53 -41.52
N GLY A 263 6.15 28.87 -42.09
CA GLY A 263 4.75 29.11 -41.75
C GLY A 263 3.84 29.21 -42.98
N GLY A 264 2.97 30.22 -43.00
CA GLY A 264 1.89 30.33 -44.00
C GLY A 264 2.32 30.97 -45.34
N GLY A 265 1.63 30.58 -46.41
CA GLY A 265 1.69 31.26 -47.70
C GLY A 265 0.91 32.58 -47.72
N VAL A 266 0.75 33.21 -48.88
CA VAL A 266 -0.11 34.39 -49.10
C VAL A 266 -1.55 33.97 -49.40
N ARG A 267 -2.56 34.81 -49.14
CA ARG A 267 -3.88 34.72 -49.81
C ARG A 267 -4.37 36.03 -50.39
N ASN A 268 -4.96 35.97 -51.59
CA ASN A 268 -5.44 37.15 -52.31
C ASN A 268 -6.88 37.50 -51.86
N GLY A 269 -7.09 38.71 -51.35
CA GLY A 269 -8.39 39.20 -50.84
C GLY A 269 -8.47 39.33 -49.31
N SER A 270 -9.69 39.48 -48.77
CA SER A 270 -9.98 39.80 -47.35
C SER A 270 -9.84 38.63 -46.37
N ALA A 271 -9.28 37.50 -46.80
CA ALA A 271 -9.11 36.31 -45.98
C ALA A 271 -7.69 35.79 -46.17
N GLY A 272 -6.84 36.00 -45.16
CA GLY A 272 -5.46 35.49 -45.10
C GLY A 272 -5.39 33.99 -44.78
N THR A 273 -4.18 33.43 -44.94
CA THR A 273 -3.74 32.14 -44.42
C THR A 273 -3.38 32.26 -42.93
N ARG A 274 -3.12 31.13 -42.28
CA ARG A 274 -2.63 31.02 -40.91
C ARG A 274 -1.20 30.53 -40.88
N CYS A 275 -0.47 30.89 -39.84
CA CYS A 275 0.93 30.53 -39.64
C CYS A 275 1.19 29.02 -39.54
N GLY A 276 0.20 28.21 -39.15
CA GLY A 276 0.45 26.82 -38.74
C GLY A 276 1.00 26.74 -37.31
N ASN A 277 1.16 25.51 -36.80
CA ASN A 277 1.87 25.30 -35.53
C ASN A 277 3.36 25.11 -35.79
N ILE A 278 4.18 25.79 -34.98
CA ILE A 278 5.64 25.76 -35.11
C ILE A 278 6.21 25.40 -33.74
N ARG A 279 7.08 24.39 -33.68
CA ARG A 279 7.85 24.03 -32.49
C ARG A 279 9.33 24.00 -32.85
N ILE A 280 10.15 24.70 -32.07
CA ILE A 280 11.60 24.67 -32.25
C ILE A 280 12.24 24.41 -30.90
N ASN A 281 12.88 23.25 -30.77
CA ASN A 281 13.53 22.82 -29.56
C ASN A 281 15.06 22.93 -29.61
N GLY A 282 15.62 23.12 -30.81
CA GLY A 282 17.07 23.17 -31.01
C GLY A 282 17.47 23.57 -32.43
N GLY A 283 18.76 23.46 -32.71
CA GLY A 283 19.36 23.78 -34.01
C GLY A 283 19.61 25.26 -34.24
N TYR A 284 20.19 25.56 -35.41
CA TYR A 284 20.46 26.91 -35.87
C TYR A 284 19.55 27.22 -37.07
N VAL A 285 18.60 28.14 -36.89
CA VAL A 285 17.52 28.39 -37.87
C VAL A 285 17.55 29.84 -38.34
N LYS A 286 17.87 30.05 -39.62
CA LYS A 286 17.66 31.33 -40.31
C LYS A 286 16.39 31.25 -41.14
N ALA A 287 15.37 32.01 -40.74
CA ALA A 287 14.07 32.01 -41.41
C ALA A 287 13.78 33.40 -41.97
N THR A 288 13.89 33.53 -43.29
CA THR A 288 13.68 34.81 -43.98
C THR A 288 12.32 34.83 -44.66
N GLY A 289 11.44 35.73 -44.20
CA GLY A 289 10.19 36.06 -44.86
C GLY A 289 10.40 37.02 -46.04
N GLY A 290 9.39 37.14 -46.89
CA GLY A 290 9.32 38.22 -47.88
C GLY A 290 9.00 39.60 -47.27
N GLU A 291 9.00 40.64 -48.11
CA GLU A 291 8.87 42.07 -47.75
C GLU A 291 7.63 42.39 -46.88
N CYS A 292 6.52 41.65 -47.04
CA CYS A 292 5.30 41.88 -46.27
C CYS A 292 4.85 40.69 -45.41
N SER A 293 5.78 39.84 -45.00
CA SER A 293 5.54 38.59 -44.27
C SER A 293 6.56 38.39 -43.14
N GLY A 294 6.35 37.39 -42.28
CA GLY A 294 7.23 37.10 -41.16
C GLY A 294 8.33 36.07 -41.43
N GLY A 295 9.39 36.08 -40.63
CA GLY A 295 10.40 35.02 -40.64
C GLY A 295 9.77 33.70 -40.18
N PHE A 296 9.16 33.74 -38.99
CA PHE A 296 8.29 32.68 -38.49
C PHE A 296 6.84 33.20 -38.40
N GLY A 297 5.91 32.53 -39.06
CA GLY A 297 4.49 32.79 -38.88
C GLY A 297 3.75 33.17 -40.16
N GLN A 298 3.26 34.41 -40.25
CA GLN A 298 2.31 34.81 -41.29
C GLN A 298 2.95 35.11 -42.67
N GLY A 299 2.17 34.82 -43.72
CA GLY A 299 2.34 35.46 -45.03
C GLY A 299 1.69 36.85 -45.10
N CYS A 300 1.81 37.49 -46.25
CA CYS A 300 1.23 38.81 -46.54
C CYS A 300 -0.31 38.73 -46.59
N CYS A 301 -1.00 39.81 -46.22
CA CYS A 301 -2.46 39.91 -46.17
C CYS A 301 -3.17 39.03 -45.11
N ALA A 302 -2.51 38.75 -43.98
CA ALA A 302 -3.04 37.98 -42.84
C ALA A 302 -4.13 38.71 -42.03
N SER A 303 -5.21 39.12 -42.70
CA SER A 303 -6.45 39.60 -42.07
C SER A 303 -7.19 38.51 -41.27
N THR A 304 -6.82 37.24 -41.46
CA THR A 304 -7.35 36.09 -40.72
C THR A 304 -6.59 35.88 -39.42
N ARG A 305 -7.34 35.65 -38.33
CA ARG A 305 -6.74 35.28 -37.05
C ARG A 305 -6.30 33.82 -37.05
N ALA A 306 -5.17 33.53 -36.42
CA ALA A 306 -4.62 32.21 -36.19
C ALA A 306 -5.03 31.65 -34.81
N ASP A 307 -6.27 31.93 -34.37
CA ASP A 307 -6.79 31.45 -33.09
C ASP A 307 -6.68 29.91 -33.03
N GLY A 308 -6.11 29.39 -31.94
CA GLY A 308 -5.86 27.95 -31.71
C GLY A 308 -4.47 27.47 -32.13
N TYR A 309 -3.76 28.20 -32.99
CA TYR A 309 -2.40 27.85 -33.40
C TYR A 309 -1.35 28.32 -32.38
N GLN A 310 -0.19 27.66 -32.39
CA GLN A 310 0.89 27.91 -31.41
C GLN A 310 2.27 27.98 -32.06
N ILE A 311 3.12 28.86 -31.52
CA ILE A 311 4.56 28.89 -31.73
C ILE A 311 5.23 28.62 -30.39
N ILE A 312 6.00 27.53 -30.29
CA ILE A 312 6.67 27.09 -29.06
C ILE A 312 8.18 27.01 -29.33
N LEU A 313 8.96 27.77 -28.55
CA LEU A 313 10.42 27.82 -28.68
C LEU A 313 11.04 27.44 -27.34
N THR A 314 11.79 26.35 -27.30
CA THR A 314 12.36 25.80 -26.05
C THR A 314 13.88 25.73 -26.08
N GLY A 315 14.53 26.01 -27.22
CA GLY A 315 15.98 25.95 -27.39
C GLY A 315 16.43 26.36 -28.79
N GLY A 316 17.74 26.29 -29.03
CA GLY A 316 18.36 26.61 -30.32
C GLY A 316 18.68 28.09 -30.53
N THR A 317 19.25 28.42 -31.69
CA THR A 317 19.54 29.81 -32.09
C THR A 317 18.75 30.16 -33.34
N LEU A 318 17.84 31.13 -33.20
CA LEU A 318 16.80 31.45 -34.17
C LEU A 318 16.96 32.88 -34.66
N ILE A 319 17.19 33.03 -35.96
CA ILE A 319 17.38 34.30 -36.64
C ILE A 319 16.25 34.51 -37.65
N PRO A 320 15.04 34.93 -37.19
CA PRO A 320 14.04 35.44 -38.09
C PRO A 320 14.50 36.73 -38.76
N SER A 321 14.13 36.91 -40.02
CA SER A 321 14.32 38.17 -40.74
C SER A 321 13.12 38.41 -41.64
N ALA A 322 12.58 39.62 -41.65
CA ALA A 322 11.35 39.94 -42.38
C ALA A 322 11.16 41.44 -42.60
N GLY A 323 10.28 41.80 -43.53
CA GLY A 323 9.94 43.20 -43.79
C GLY A 323 8.80 43.78 -42.92
N THR A 324 7.92 42.96 -42.32
CA THR A 324 6.80 43.44 -41.47
C THR A 324 6.87 43.02 -39.99
N CYS A 325 7.30 41.80 -39.70
CA CYS A 325 7.47 41.29 -38.34
C CYS A 325 8.44 40.10 -38.31
N ASP A 326 9.23 39.93 -37.26
CA ASP A 326 10.14 38.79 -37.17
C ASP A 326 9.37 37.49 -36.90
N MET A 327 8.35 37.57 -36.03
CA MET A 327 7.58 36.40 -35.60
C MET A 327 6.11 36.71 -35.29
N GLY A 328 5.23 35.77 -35.66
CA GLY A 328 3.86 35.71 -35.17
C GLY A 328 2.77 35.99 -36.22
N GLN A 329 1.53 35.96 -35.75
CA GLN A 329 0.30 36.32 -36.47
C GLN A 329 -0.82 36.62 -35.46
N THR A 330 -1.74 37.55 -35.77
CA THR A 330 -2.91 37.86 -34.93
C THR A 330 -3.64 36.59 -34.45
N GLY A 331 -3.72 36.36 -33.14
CA GLY A 331 -4.43 35.24 -32.51
C GLY A 331 -3.59 33.99 -32.20
N VAL A 332 -2.33 33.94 -32.63
CA VAL A 332 -1.42 32.82 -32.30
C VAL A 332 -0.90 32.94 -30.85
N LYS A 333 -0.74 31.81 -30.16
CA LYS A 333 -0.05 31.76 -28.85
C LYS A 333 1.45 31.57 -29.07
N ILE A 334 2.27 32.50 -28.56
CA ILE A 334 3.73 32.42 -28.63
C ILE A 334 4.26 32.12 -27.22
N THR A 335 4.95 30.98 -27.07
CA THR A 335 5.56 30.52 -25.81
C THR A 335 7.06 30.36 -26.01
N ILE A 336 7.86 31.00 -25.17
CA ILE A 336 9.32 30.95 -25.23
C ILE A 336 9.84 30.55 -23.85
N THR A 337 10.55 29.44 -23.78
CA THR A 337 11.17 28.91 -22.55
C THR A 337 12.66 28.66 -22.73
N GLY A 338 13.24 28.95 -23.88
CA GLY A 338 14.65 28.73 -24.13
C GLY A 338 15.13 29.22 -25.49
N GLY A 339 16.44 29.09 -25.69
CA GLY A 339 17.15 29.46 -26.91
C GLY A 339 17.59 30.92 -26.97
N SER A 340 18.23 31.26 -28.09
CA SER A 340 18.66 32.60 -28.46
C SER A 340 17.88 33.08 -29.69
N ILE A 341 17.05 34.11 -29.54
CA ILE A 341 16.14 34.58 -30.60
C ILE A 341 16.35 36.07 -30.86
N GLY A 342 16.94 36.40 -32.00
CA GLY A 342 17.20 37.78 -32.42
C GLY A 342 17.10 37.96 -33.93
N ASN A 343 16.99 39.19 -34.43
CA ASN A 343 16.74 39.47 -35.85
C ASN A 343 18.03 39.61 -36.70
N GLY A 344 19.20 39.29 -36.14
CA GLY A 344 20.51 39.45 -36.79
C GLY A 344 20.95 40.92 -37.01
N GLY A 345 20.20 41.88 -36.46
CA GLY A 345 20.37 43.33 -36.57
C GLY A 345 20.29 44.04 -35.21
N ASP A 346 19.66 45.23 -35.17
CA ASP A 346 19.43 45.94 -33.91
C ASP A 346 18.28 45.26 -33.13
N VAL A 347 18.53 44.93 -31.87
CA VAL A 347 17.56 44.28 -30.99
C VAL A 347 16.32 45.14 -30.75
N ALA A 348 16.44 46.47 -30.84
CA ALA A 348 15.31 47.38 -30.71
C ALA A 348 14.32 47.25 -31.89
N ASP A 349 14.75 46.67 -33.01
CA ASP A 349 13.92 46.46 -34.20
C ASP A 349 13.18 45.12 -34.19
N PHE A 350 13.40 44.24 -33.22
CA PHE A 350 12.71 42.95 -33.14
C PHE A 350 11.22 43.15 -32.88
N ARG A 351 10.36 42.54 -33.70
CA ARG A 351 8.90 42.73 -33.66
C ARG A 351 8.14 41.42 -33.65
N PHE A 352 7.39 41.20 -32.57
CA PHE A 352 6.26 40.28 -32.58
C PHE A 352 5.05 40.92 -33.24
N LEU A 353 4.25 40.10 -33.94
CA LEU A 353 3.01 40.55 -34.54
C LEU A 353 1.83 39.70 -34.07
N GLY A 354 0.80 40.40 -33.56
CA GLY A 354 -0.51 39.80 -33.35
C GLY A 354 -0.60 38.71 -32.28
N GLY A 355 0.07 38.84 -31.13
CA GLY A 355 -0.36 38.09 -29.94
C GLY A 355 -1.80 38.43 -29.55
N ASN A 356 -2.38 37.76 -28.56
CA ASN A 356 -3.70 38.06 -27.98
C ASN A 356 -3.80 39.44 -27.28
N GLY A 357 -3.14 40.47 -27.80
CA GLY A 357 -2.97 41.77 -27.16
C GLY A 357 -1.73 41.92 -26.27
N ALA A 358 -0.87 40.90 -26.17
CA ALA A 358 0.43 40.95 -25.47
C ALA A 358 1.44 39.94 -26.06
N GLU A 359 2.72 40.31 -26.05
CA GLU A 359 3.68 40.11 -27.16
C GLU A 359 4.37 38.74 -27.21
N ALA A 360 4.63 38.06 -26.09
CA ALA A 360 5.04 36.64 -25.98
C ALA A 360 5.05 36.27 -24.48
N TYR A 361 5.05 34.97 -24.14
CA TYR A 361 5.00 34.52 -22.75
C TYR A 361 5.98 33.38 -22.46
N ASN A 362 6.36 33.22 -21.20
CA ASN A 362 7.03 32.01 -20.72
C ASN A 362 6.03 30.85 -20.50
N GLY A 363 6.51 29.70 -20.02
CA GLY A 363 5.68 28.53 -19.72
C GLY A 363 4.59 28.78 -18.65
N ALA A 364 4.83 29.71 -17.73
CA ALA A 364 3.87 30.12 -16.69
C ALA A 364 2.83 31.15 -17.17
N GLY A 365 2.94 31.64 -18.41
CA GLY A 365 2.03 32.66 -18.96
C GLY A 365 2.39 34.09 -18.55
N GLU A 366 3.62 34.34 -18.08
CA GLU A 366 4.12 35.67 -17.73
C GLU A 366 4.67 36.39 -18.97
N PRO A 367 4.45 37.70 -19.11
CA PRO A 367 4.99 38.47 -20.22
C PRO A 367 6.52 38.54 -20.14
N ILE A 368 7.17 38.26 -21.27
CA ILE A 368 8.63 38.22 -21.39
C ILE A 368 9.18 39.42 -22.17
N GLU A 369 10.47 39.67 -21.99
CA GLU A 369 11.24 40.70 -22.69
C GLU A 369 12.65 40.21 -23.03
N MET A 370 13.19 40.69 -24.15
CA MET A 370 14.54 40.32 -24.59
C MET A 370 15.61 40.90 -23.65
N ILE A 371 16.59 40.06 -23.36
CA ILE A 371 17.89 40.38 -22.77
C ILE A 371 18.94 39.99 -23.80
N GLN A 372 19.56 40.99 -24.41
CA GLN A 372 20.75 40.77 -25.24
C GLN A 372 21.94 40.44 -24.34
N VAL A 373 22.71 39.43 -24.71
CA VAL A 373 23.99 39.07 -24.13
C VAL A 373 25.06 39.38 -25.18
N ASP A 374 25.79 40.48 -25.00
CA ASP A 374 26.87 40.90 -25.89
C ASP A 374 28.21 40.30 -25.44
N LEU A 375 28.74 39.35 -26.22
CA LEU A 375 30.02 38.67 -25.97
C LEU A 375 31.09 39.01 -27.01
N ARG A 376 30.90 40.09 -27.77
CA ARG A 376 31.83 40.47 -28.84
C ARG A 376 33.24 40.81 -28.33
N SER A 377 33.37 41.17 -27.05
CA SER A 377 34.68 41.33 -26.39
C SER A 377 35.48 40.03 -26.29
N ASP A 378 34.79 38.90 -26.20
CA ASP A 378 35.37 37.58 -25.96
C ASP A 378 35.52 36.79 -27.27
N VAL A 379 34.50 36.86 -28.15
CA VAL A 379 34.43 36.00 -29.36
C VAL A 379 34.35 36.77 -30.69
N GLY A 380 34.36 38.10 -30.68
CA GLY A 380 34.19 38.90 -31.91
C GLY A 380 32.82 38.69 -32.57
N GLU A 381 32.77 38.62 -33.91
CA GLU A 381 31.54 38.32 -34.68
C GLU A 381 31.41 36.82 -35.04
N ASN A 382 32.14 35.95 -34.36
CA ASN A 382 32.14 34.52 -34.66
C ASN A 382 30.84 33.83 -34.20
N THR A 383 30.50 32.73 -34.89
CA THR A 383 29.29 31.91 -34.67
C THR A 383 29.73 30.55 -34.14
N TYR A 384 30.18 30.49 -32.89
CA TYR A 384 30.64 29.24 -32.26
C TYR A 384 29.47 28.46 -31.65
N LYS A 385 29.56 27.13 -31.71
CA LYS A 385 28.62 26.19 -31.08
C LYS A 385 28.72 26.25 -29.56
N ILE A 386 27.57 26.23 -28.88
CA ILE A 386 27.47 26.12 -27.42
C ILE A 386 27.29 24.66 -27.06
N THR A 387 28.11 24.17 -26.13
CA THR A 387 28.14 22.76 -25.72
C THR A 387 27.82 22.55 -24.25
N ASP A 388 27.78 23.61 -23.45
CA ASP A 388 27.35 23.59 -22.05
C ASP A 388 26.64 24.91 -21.74
N TRP A 389 25.56 24.85 -20.96
CA TRP A 389 24.70 26.00 -20.69
C TRP A 389 24.04 25.89 -19.32
N GLN A 390 24.08 26.98 -18.56
CA GLN A 390 23.29 27.15 -17.34
C GLN A 390 22.93 28.61 -17.16
N LEU A 391 21.63 28.87 -17.03
CA LEU A 391 21.09 30.15 -16.58
C LEU A 391 20.80 30.09 -15.09
N LEU A 392 21.15 31.13 -14.35
CA LEU A 392 20.74 31.31 -12.96
C LEU A 392 20.06 32.66 -12.78
N VAL A 393 19.04 32.70 -11.93
CA VAL A 393 18.34 33.91 -11.50
C VAL A 393 18.48 33.99 -9.98
N ASP A 394 19.06 35.09 -9.49
CA ASP A 394 19.37 35.30 -8.07
C ASP A 394 20.19 34.17 -7.42
N GLY A 395 21.08 33.56 -8.21
CA GLY A 395 21.97 32.49 -7.78
C GLY A 395 21.39 31.08 -7.91
N GLU A 396 20.09 30.95 -8.21
CA GLU A 396 19.41 29.66 -8.35
C GLU A 396 19.30 29.24 -9.83
N PRO A 397 19.47 27.95 -10.17
CA PRO A 397 19.25 27.44 -11.52
C PRO A 397 17.86 27.82 -12.03
N TYR A 398 17.81 28.45 -13.20
CA TYR A 398 16.57 28.84 -13.86
C TYR A 398 16.38 27.98 -15.10
N ASP A 399 15.21 27.33 -15.19
CA ASP A 399 14.87 26.43 -16.30
C ASP A 399 14.69 27.22 -17.60
N TYR A 400 15.77 27.34 -18.35
CA TYR A 400 15.81 28.06 -19.62
C TYR A 400 16.66 27.31 -20.62
N GLY A 401 16.03 26.87 -21.70
CA GLY A 401 16.70 25.96 -22.63
C GLY A 401 17.85 26.56 -23.41
N ALA A 402 18.82 25.72 -23.75
CA ALA A 402 20.10 26.15 -24.27
C ALA A 402 20.02 26.76 -25.69
N PRO A 403 20.74 27.87 -25.96
CA PRO A 403 21.06 28.31 -27.32
C PRO A 403 21.97 27.31 -28.06
N ALA A 404 21.89 27.26 -29.39
CA ALA A 404 22.73 26.34 -30.18
C ALA A 404 24.11 26.93 -30.51
N GLU A 405 24.14 28.17 -31.00
CA GLU A 405 25.37 28.88 -31.41
C GLU A 405 25.22 30.40 -31.18
N PHE A 406 26.34 31.13 -31.19
CA PHE A 406 26.31 32.60 -31.19
C PHE A 406 25.76 33.18 -32.49
N ASP A 407 25.08 34.33 -32.43
CA ASP A 407 24.80 35.17 -33.60
C ASP A 407 25.70 36.39 -33.59
N LYS A 408 26.77 36.35 -34.39
CA LYS A 408 27.78 37.42 -34.47
C LYS A 408 28.30 37.84 -33.09
N GLY A 409 28.60 36.87 -32.23
CA GLY A 409 29.03 37.09 -30.85
C GLY A 409 27.94 37.53 -29.86
N ASN A 410 26.66 37.42 -30.21
CA ASN A 410 25.54 37.74 -29.31
C ASN A 410 24.66 36.51 -29.02
N LEU A 411 23.99 36.54 -27.87
CA LEU A 411 22.81 35.72 -27.57
C LEU A 411 21.64 36.64 -27.20
N TYR A 412 20.41 36.16 -27.40
CA TYR A 412 19.20 36.94 -27.16
C TYR A 412 18.20 36.11 -26.35
N LEU A 413 18.24 36.27 -25.03
CA LEU A 413 17.42 35.51 -24.09
C LEU A 413 16.09 36.22 -23.85
N TRP A 414 15.01 35.50 -23.57
CA TRP A 414 13.69 36.07 -23.33
C TRP A 414 13.17 35.67 -21.95
N LEU A 415 13.27 36.58 -20.97
CA LEU A 415 12.93 36.31 -19.57
C LEU A 415 11.73 37.16 -19.12
N PRO A 416 11.03 36.76 -18.03
CA PRO A 416 9.96 37.57 -17.45
C PRO A 416 10.41 38.99 -17.14
N LYS A 417 9.53 39.96 -17.36
CA LYS A 417 9.84 41.39 -17.11
C LYS A 417 10.33 41.65 -15.69
N ILE A 418 9.78 40.94 -14.71
CA ILE A 418 10.17 41.07 -13.30
C ILE A 418 11.61 40.59 -13.05
N VAL A 419 12.06 39.52 -13.71
CA VAL A 419 13.44 39.02 -13.59
C VAL A 419 14.43 40.07 -14.11
N LYS A 420 14.13 40.66 -15.27
CA LYS A 420 14.96 41.76 -15.82
C LYS A 420 15.03 42.95 -14.86
N GLN A 421 13.92 43.26 -14.20
CA GLN A 421 13.77 44.42 -13.34
C GLN A 421 14.42 44.23 -11.96
N ASP A 422 14.23 43.09 -11.32
CA ASP A 422 14.48 42.89 -9.88
C ASP A 422 15.53 41.84 -9.55
N SER A 423 15.92 40.99 -10.50
CA SER A 423 16.84 39.86 -10.25
C SER A 423 18.20 40.00 -10.96
N GLU A 424 19.23 39.40 -10.37
CA GLU A 424 20.52 39.20 -11.04
C GLU A 424 20.44 37.96 -11.96
N VAL A 425 20.79 38.12 -13.22
CA VAL A 425 20.87 37.03 -14.21
C VAL A 425 22.32 36.60 -14.37
N THR A 426 22.60 35.31 -14.19
CA THR A 426 23.93 34.73 -14.41
C THR A 426 23.90 33.73 -15.54
N VAL A 427 24.84 33.85 -16.47
CA VAL A 427 25.05 32.88 -17.55
C VAL A 427 26.38 32.18 -17.35
N LYS A 428 26.35 30.85 -17.34
CA LYS A 428 27.52 29.98 -17.45
C LYS A 428 27.38 29.19 -18.74
N LEU A 429 28.45 29.11 -19.53
CA LEU A 429 28.43 28.38 -20.79
C LEU A 429 29.82 27.86 -21.17
N THR A 430 29.85 26.90 -22.09
CA THR A 430 31.05 26.49 -22.83
C THR A 430 30.76 26.56 -24.33
N TYR A 431 31.72 27.07 -25.11
CA TYR A 431 31.61 27.11 -26.58
C TYR A 431 32.82 26.46 -27.26
N LEU A 432 32.64 25.99 -28.50
CA LEU A 432 33.68 25.38 -29.32
C LEU A 432 34.33 26.42 -30.25
N ASP A 433 35.55 26.83 -29.93
CA ASP A 433 36.34 27.75 -30.76
C ASP A 433 36.92 27.02 -31.98
N THR A 434 36.37 27.33 -33.16
CA THR A 434 36.82 26.76 -34.43
C THR A 434 38.02 27.47 -35.04
N ASP A 435 38.41 28.65 -34.52
CA ASP A 435 39.61 29.38 -34.98
C ASP A 435 40.88 28.85 -34.30
N HIS A 436 40.74 28.24 -33.13
CA HIS A 436 41.82 27.59 -32.38
C HIS A 436 41.59 26.09 -32.29
N LEU A 437 42.14 25.35 -33.27
CA LEU A 437 42.08 23.88 -33.28
C LEU A 437 43.13 23.26 -32.36
N ASP A 438 42.80 22.12 -31.77
CA ASP A 438 43.74 21.29 -31.05
C ASP A 438 44.75 20.61 -32.00
N LYS A 439 45.69 19.85 -31.43
CA LYS A 439 46.73 19.12 -32.17
C LYS A 439 46.17 18.06 -33.16
N ASP A 440 44.93 17.63 -32.97
CA ASP A 440 44.25 16.60 -33.75
C ASP A 440 43.30 17.23 -34.80
N GLY A 441 43.20 18.57 -34.82
CA GLY A 441 42.42 19.35 -35.77
C GLY A 441 40.98 19.62 -35.34
N ASN A 442 40.63 19.37 -34.08
CA ASN A 442 39.27 19.58 -33.56
C ASN A 442 39.13 20.97 -32.91
N PRO A 443 37.93 21.59 -32.92
CA PRO A 443 37.66 22.84 -32.20
C PRO A 443 37.96 22.72 -30.69
N THR A 444 38.52 23.77 -30.08
CA THR A 444 38.88 23.78 -28.65
C THR A 444 37.71 24.29 -27.79
N PRO A 445 37.29 23.58 -26.72
CA PRO A 445 36.27 24.08 -25.80
C PRO A 445 36.79 25.21 -24.92
N VAL A 446 36.00 26.29 -24.76
CA VAL A 446 36.32 27.45 -23.92
C VAL A 446 35.18 27.74 -22.95
N THR A 447 35.50 27.75 -21.65
CA THR A 447 34.55 28.05 -20.56
C THR A 447 34.96 29.38 -19.88
N PRO A 448 34.30 30.51 -20.21
CA PRO A 448 34.57 31.78 -19.56
C PRO A 448 34.13 31.78 -18.08
N LEU A 449 34.68 32.72 -17.30
CA LEU A 449 34.14 33.03 -15.96
C LEU A 449 32.65 33.38 -16.05
N PRO A 450 31.84 33.05 -15.02
CA PRO A 450 30.42 33.36 -15.01
C PRO A 450 30.15 34.84 -15.30
N LEU A 451 29.12 35.06 -16.11
CA LEU A 451 28.74 36.34 -16.66
C LEU A 451 27.48 36.82 -15.94
N PHE A 452 27.54 37.99 -15.33
CA PHE A 452 26.47 38.53 -14.48
C PHE A 452 25.81 39.73 -15.15
N ARG A 453 24.49 39.81 -15.06
CA ARG A 453 23.69 41.00 -15.34
C ARG A 453 22.96 41.38 -14.06
N PRO A 454 23.31 42.48 -13.39
CA PRO A 454 22.57 42.97 -12.24
C PRO A 454 21.15 43.38 -12.65
N SER A 455 20.23 43.38 -11.69
CA SER A 455 18.86 43.84 -11.90
C SER A 455 18.82 45.32 -12.23
N ASP A 456 17.82 45.77 -12.99
CA ASP A 456 17.66 47.19 -13.30
C ASP A 456 17.42 48.02 -12.02
N SER A 457 16.79 47.45 -10.99
CA SER A 457 16.55 48.09 -9.70
C SER A 457 17.78 48.18 -8.79
N SER A 458 18.81 47.34 -9.02
CA SER A 458 20.07 47.37 -8.25
C SER A 458 21.10 48.36 -8.78
N LEU A 459 20.86 48.96 -9.96
CA LEU A 459 21.80 49.91 -10.57
C LEU A 459 21.76 51.29 -9.90
N PRO A 460 22.89 52.02 -9.86
CA PRO A 460 22.91 53.39 -9.35
C PRO A 460 21.94 54.32 -10.10
N PRO A 461 21.35 55.34 -9.43
CA PRO A 461 20.43 56.27 -10.07
C PRO A 461 21.03 56.94 -11.32
N GLY A 462 20.34 56.82 -12.46
CA GLY A 462 20.78 57.40 -13.74
C GLY A 462 21.65 56.47 -14.61
N VAL A 463 21.97 55.27 -14.13
CA VAL A 463 22.65 54.22 -14.91
C VAL A 463 21.62 53.24 -15.43
N THR A 464 21.50 53.11 -16.76
CA THR A 464 20.71 52.05 -17.40
C THR A 464 21.60 50.84 -17.64
N ASN A 465 21.06 49.64 -17.46
CA ASN A 465 21.74 48.41 -17.84
C ASN A 465 22.02 48.45 -19.35
N ASP A 466 23.28 48.35 -19.77
CA ASP A 466 23.67 48.40 -21.19
C ASP A 466 23.54 47.03 -21.88
N GLY A 467 22.92 46.05 -21.22
CA GLY A 467 22.75 44.69 -21.71
C GLY A 467 24.02 43.86 -21.63
N LYS A 468 25.16 44.41 -21.21
CA LYS A 468 26.40 43.64 -21.11
C LYS A 468 26.39 42.79 -19.86
N LEU A 469 26.64 41.50 -20.02
CA LEU A 469 27.02 40.69 -18.87
C LEU A 469 28.51 40.91 -18.60
N ARG A 470 28.85 41.15 -17.33
CA ARG A 470 30.23 41.40 -16.88
C ARG A 470 30.55 40.49 -15.71
N ARG A 471 31.83 40.44 -15.33
CA ARG A 471 32.32 39.58 -14.25
C ARG A 471 32.38 40.36 -12.93
N TYR A 472 32.57 39.69 -11.82
CA TYR A 472 33.08 40.34 -10.60
C TYR A 472 34.57 40.03 -10.44
N ALA A 473 35.35 40.99 -9.96
CA ALA A 473 36.74 40.78 -9.58
C ALA A 473 36.77 40.10 -8.21
N ASP A 474 36.88 38.77 -8.21
CA ASP A 474 36.85 38.00 -6.97
C ASP A 474 38.13 38.22 -6.13
N PHE A 475 37.96 38.35 -4.81
CA PHE A 475 39.04 38.43 -3.83
C PHE A 475 38.79 37.47 -2.66
N THR A 476 39.84 37.21 -1.88
CA THR A 476 39.79 36.29 -0.73
C THR A 476 39.81 37.08 0.58
N LEU A 477 39.07 36.58 1.57
CA LEU A 477 39.03 37.14 2.92
C LEU A 477 40.01 36.39 3.83
N ASP A 478 40.50 37.08 4.86
CA ASP A 478 41.45 36.51 5.82
C ASP A 478 40.81 35.36 6.63
N ALA A 479 41.56 34.29 6.85
CA ALA A 479 41.07 33.10 7.55
C ALA A 479 40.73 33.37 9.03
N ASP A 480 41.45 34.28 9.70
CA ASP A 480 41.18 34.67 11.08
C ASP A 480 39.87 35.46 11.18
N TYR A 481 39.57 36.29 10.16
CA TYR A 481 38.27 36.95 10.07
C TYR A 481 37.14 35.94 9.91
N LEU A 482 37.26 34.98 8.97
CA LEU A 482 36.24 33.95 8.75
C LEU A 482 35.99 33.11 10.02
N ALA A 483 37.05 32.70 10.72
CA ALA A 483 36.95 31.95 11.97
C ALA A 483 36.28 32.74 13.11
N SER A 484 36.33 34.09 13.07
CA SER A 484 35.69 34.95 14.07
C SER A 484 34.18 35.12 13.89
N LEU A 485 33.63 34.72 12.74
CA LEU A 485 32.21 34.84 12.43
C LEU A 485 31.37 33.73 13.07
N ASP A 486 31.97 32.58 13.37
CA ASP A 486 31.33 31.46 14.07
C ASP A 486 31.03 31.85 15.53
N LYS A 487 29.74 31.82 15.91
CA LYS A 487 29.30 32.32 17.22
C LYS A 487 27.97 31.72 17.69
N TYR A 488 27.66 31.89 18.98
CA TYR A 488 26.32 31.65 19.49
C TYR A 488 25.37 32.79 19.10
N TYR A 489 24.08 32.46 18.97
CA TYR A 489 23.03 33.41 18.61
C TYR A 489 23.05 34.66 19.50
N ASP A 490 23.30 35.80 18.87
CA ASP A 490 23.35 37.12 19.50
C ASP A 490 22.38 38.12 18.84
N GLY A 491 21.59 37.67 17.86
CA GLY A 491 20.67 38.51 17.09
C GLY A 491 21.33 39.41 16.06
N LYS A 492 22.56 39.10 15.60
CA LYS A 492 23.29 39.88 14.59
C LYS A 492 23.93 38.99 13.52
N GLY A 493 24.05 39.48 12.29
CA GLY A 493 24.78 38.79 11.22
C GLY A 493 26.30 38.95 11.26
N ALA A 494 26.95 38.71 10.12
CA ALA A 494 28.39 38.85 9.99
C ALA A 494 28.85 40.31 10.20
N SER A 495 29.95 40.49 10.92
CA SER A 495 30.56 41.81 11.12
C SER A 495 31.41 42.20 9.91
N MET A 496 31.55 43.49 9.62
CA MET A 496 32.42 44.00 8.56
C MET A 496 33.88 43.51 8.71
N PHE A 497 34.50 43.03 7.62
CA PHE A 497 35.93 42.68 7.61
C PHE A 497 36.84 43.92 7.69
N PRO A 498 38.11 43.78 8.12
CA PRO A 498 39.04 44.91 8.21
C PRO A 498 39.29 45.59 6.85
N LEU A 499 39.28 46.93 6.82
CA LEU A 499 39.67 47.75 5.67
C LEU A 499 40.87 48.66 6.04
N PRO A 500 41.77 49.01 5.09
CA PRO A 500 41.72 48.69 3.66
C PRO A 500 42.09 47.23 3.34
N LEU A 501 41.54 46.72 2.22
CA LEU A 501 41.81 45.36 1.72
C LEU A 501 42.36 45.40 0.28
N HIS A 502 43.56 44.84 0.07
CA HIS A 502 44.21 44.78 -1.23
C HIS A 502 43.65 43.64 -2.10
N THR A 503 43.18 43.94 -3.30
CA THR A 503 42.54 42.96 -4.21
C THR A 503 43.53 42.43 -5.26
N PRO A 504 43.31 41.21 -5.81
CA PRO A 504 44.22 40.57 -6.76
C PRO A 504 44.49 41.35 -8.06
N ASP A 505 43.58 42.23 -8.46
CA ASP A 505 43.70 43.11 -9.63
C ASP A 505 44.50 44.39 -9.35
N GLY A 506 45.08 44.53 -8.15
CA GLY A 506 45.98 45.62 -7.76
C GLY A 506 45.30 46.88 -7.23
N ARG A 507 44.01 46.79 -6.87
CA ARG A 507 43.22 47.90 -6.28
C ARG A 507 43.05 47.71 -4.77
N ASP A 508 42.69 48.77 -4.04
CA ASP A 508 42.46 48.73 -2.59
C ASP A 508 41.01 49.08 -2.27
N LEU A 509 40.29 48.17 -1.60
CA LEU A 509 38.96 48.46 -1.06
C LEU A 509 39.10 49.26 0.24
N THR A 510 38.52 50.45 0.31
CA THR A 510 38.61 51.38 1.45
C THR A 510 37.26 51.88 1.95
N GLU A 511 36.20 51.75 1.15
CA GLU A 511 34.88 52.34 1.41
C GLU A 511 33.89 51.29 1.93
N ALA A 512 33.71 51.21 3.25
CA ALA A 512 32.80 50.23 3.89
C ALA A 512 31.33 50.41 3.48
N ASP A 513 30.89 51.65 3.24
CA ASP A 513 29.53 51.97 2.79
C ASP A 513 29.24 51.55 1.35
N LYS A 514 30.27 51.19 0.57
CA LYS A 514 30.14 50.60 -0.76
C LYS A 514 30.09 49.08 -0.75
N ILE A 515 30.16 48.46 0.42
CA ILE A 515 30.17 47.01 0.60
C ILE A 515 28.83 46.56 1.16
N THR A 516 28.16 45.69 0.42
CA THR A 516 26.91 45.04 0.84
C THR A 516 27.16 43.56 1.11
N PHE A 517 26.53 43.04 2.15
CA PHE A 517 26.49 41.61 2.44
C PHE A 517 25.14 41.05 2.01
N LYS A 518 25.19 39.94 1.30
CA LYS A 518 24.05 39.06 1.08
C LYS A 518 24.31 37.74 1.80
N TYR A 519 23.27 37.09 2.29
CA TYR A 519 23.35 35.86 3.07
C TYR A 519 22.43 34.80 2.49
N GLN A 520 22.83 33.53 2.56
CA GLN A 520 22.02 32.40 2.11
C GLN A 520 22.26 31.22 3.05
N HIS A 521 21.21 30.52 3.47
CA HIS A 521 21.37 29.32 4.29
C HIS A 521 22.05 28.21 3.49
N LEU A 522 22.75 27.33 4.17
CA LEU A 522 23.33 26.13 3.59
C LEU A 522 22.66 24.89 4.19
N ASP A 523 22.41 23.90 3.34
CA ASP A 523 22.04 22.56 3.78
C ASP A 523 23.25 21.83 4.42
N SER A 524 23.00 20.62 4.94
CA SER A 524 24.05 19.78 5.53
C SER A 524 25.16 19.34 4.57
N ALA A 525 24.93 19.41 3.26
CA ALA A 525 25.91 19.14 2.22
C ALA A 525 26.71 20.39 1.79
N GLY A 526 26.36 21.56 2.34
CA GLY A 526 26.97 22.85 2.03
C GLY A 526 26.38 23.53 0.79
N ASN A 527 25.25 23.04 0.26
CA ASN A 527 24.56 23.67 -0.86
C ASN A 527 23.67 24.81 -0.34
N PRO A 528 23.59 25.94 -1.06
CA PRO A 528 22.68 27.00 -0.68
C PRO A 528 21.21 26.57 -0.74
N VAL A 529 20.41 27.06 0.21
CA VAL A 529 18.97 26.82 0.31
C VAL A 529 18.24 28.14 0.63
N GLY A 530 17.12 28.36 -0.06
CA GLY A 530 16.35 29.61 0.05
C GLY A 530 16.97 30.79 -0.69
N ALA A 531 16.23 31.90 -0.79
CA ALA A 531 16.70 33.12 -1.46
C ALA A 531 17.81 33.83 -0.67
N GLU A 532 18.70 34.56 -1.36
CA GLU A 532 19.65 35.45 -0.71
C GLU A 532 18.92 36.60 0.02
N THR A 533 19.30 36.87 1.27
CA THR A 533 18.72 37.94 2.10
C THR A 533 19.78 38.96 2.54
N GLY A 534 19.34 40.13 2.99
CA GLY A 534 20.22 41.13 3.61
C GLY A 534 20.45 40.90 5.12
N ASP A 535 19.76 39.94 5.74
CA ASP A 535 19.83 39.66 7.17
C ASP A 535 20.51 38.31 7.43
N GLY A 536 21.71 38.35 8.01
CA GLY A 536 22.51 37.17 8.34
C GLY A 536 22.43 36.77 9.81
N SER A 537 21.43 37.23 10.56
CA SER A 537 21.36 37.02 12.02
C SER A 537 20.76 35.69 12.46
N ASP A 538 20.26 34.90 11.52
CA ASP A 538 19.56 33.64 11.78
C ASP A 538 20.51 32.48 12.14
N VAL A 539 19.99 31.54 12.93
CA VAL A 539 20.71 30.34 13.36
C VAL A 539 20.86 29.38 12.18
N GLY A 540 22.05 28.81 12.04
CA GLY A 540 22.39 27.84 11.00
C GLY A 540 23.73 28.16 10.35
N THR A 541 24.13 27.30 9.41
CA THR A 541 25.27 27.56 8.55
C THR A 541 24.81 28.45 7.39
N MET A 542 25.50 29.56 7.18
CA MET A 542 25.17 30.51 6.13
C MET A 542 26.39 30.77 5.26
N LYS A 543 26.15 30.88 3.95
CA LYS A 543 27.05 31.55 3.01
C LYS A 543 26.77 33.04 3.07
N PHE A 544 27.81 33.86 3.03
CA PHE A 544 27.69 35.28 2.73
C PHE A 544 28.44 35.65 1.46
N THR A 545 27.92 36.66 0.76
CA THR A 545 28.52 37.30 -0.41
C THR A 545 28.72 38.78 -0.09
N ALA A 546 29.97 39.22 -0.02
CA ALA A 546 30.34 40.63 0.12
C ALA A 546 30.63 41.22 -1.26
N ILE A 547 29.86 42.23 -1.67
CA ILE A 547 30.02 42.91 -2.97
C ILE A 547 30.44 44.36 -2.73
N SER A 548 31.57 44.76 -3.32
CA SER A 548 32.03 46.14 -3.34
C SER A 548 31.77 46.79 -4.70
N THR A 549 31.10 47.95 -4.67
CA THR A 549 30.84 48.78 -5.86
C THR A 549 31.83 49.93 -6.03
N GLN A 550 32.90 49.99 -5.23
CA GLN A 550 33.84 51.12 -5.18
C GLN A 550 34.44 51.50 -6.56
N TYR A 551 34.67 50.51 -7.43
CA TYR A 551 35.28 50.71 -8.76
C TYR A 551 34.32 50.47 -9.94
N SER A 552 33.02 50.31 -9.70
CA SER A 552 32.04 49.94 -10.74
C SER A 552 31.93 50.95 -11.89
N ASN A 553 32.35 52.21 -11.66
CA ASN A 553 32.29 53.31 -12.63
C ASN A 553 33.67 53.72 -13.19
N ASP A 554 34.73 52.92 -12.96
CA ASP A 554 36.08 53.19 -13.46
C ASP A 554 36.20 52.94 -14.97
N THR A 555 35.95 54.00 -15.74
CA THR A 555 36.07 54.05 -17.20
C THR A 555 37.50 54.35 -17.68
N GLU A 556 38.31 55.07 -16.90
CA GLU A 556 39.68 55.46 -17.26
C GLU A 556 40.63 54.25 -17.22
N GLY A 557 40.46 53.38 -16.22
CA GLY A 557 41.15 52.09 -16.09
C GLY A 557 40.47 50.94 -16.85
N LYS A 558 39.37 51.22 -17.58
CA LYS A 558 38.54 50.24 -18.31
C LYS A 558 37.98 49.11 -17.46
N PHE A 559 37.96 49.23 -16.13
CA PHE A 559 37.44 48.19 -15.25
C PHE A 559 35.94 47.97 -15.48
N SER A 560 35.18 49.05 -15.63
CA SER A 560 33.74 49.00 -15.88
C SER A 560 33.35 48.39 -17.24
N GLU A 561 34.31 48.18 -18.16
CA GLU A 561 34.05 47.49 -19.44
C GLU A 561 33.94 45.97 -19.25
N SER A 562 34.56 45.41 -18.21
CA SER A 562 34.66 43.95 -18.00
C SER A 562 34.18 43.48 -16.63
N TYR A 563 34.07 44.38 -15.64
CA TYR A 563 33.74 44.04 -14.26
C TYR A 563 32.65 44.96 -13.66
N TRP A 564 31.76 44.38 -12.86
CA TRP A 564 30.75 45.11 -12.08
C TRP A 564 31.28 45.68 -10.77
N GLY A 565 32.35 45.09 -10.22
CA GLY A 565 32.87 45.42 -8.90
C GLY A 565 33.77 44.32 -8.38
N HIS A 566 34.08 44.36 -7.09
CA HIS A 566 34.84 43.32 -6.39
C HIS A 566 33.91 42.46 -5.56
N ARG A 567 34.18 41.16 -5.45
CA ARG A 567 33.34 40.23 -4.70
C ARG A 567 34.16 39.27 -3.85
N ALA A 568 33.70 38.97 -2.65
CA ALA A 568 34.20 37.85 -1.86
C ALA A 568 33.05 37.05 -1.29
N THR A 569 33.27 35.75 -1.10
CA THR A 569 32.32 34.86 -0.44
C THR A 569 32.99 34.19 0.76
N GLY A 570 32.18 33.85 1.75
CA GLY A 570 32.60 33.09 2.91
C GLY A 570 31.43 32.36 3.54
N GLN A 571 31.70 31.60 4.59
CA GLN A 571 30.69 30.87 5.34
C GLN A 571 30.93 31.08 6.83
N PHE A 572 29.86 31.00 7.62
CA PHE A 572 29.90 31.04 9.08
C PHE A 572 28.69 30.31 9.66
N THR A 573 28.80 29.94 10.93
CA THR A 573 27.75 29.23 11.67
C THR A 573 27.30 30.05 12.87
N ILE A 574 25.99 30.25 12.98
CA ILE A 574 25.38 30.74 14.22
C ILE A 574 24.72 29.55 14.94
N TRP A 575 25.16 29.23 16.15
CA TRP A 575 24.56 28.17 16.97
C TRP A 575 23.39 28.68 17.83
N PRO A 576 22.35 27.87 18.06
CA PRO A 576 21.26 28.22 18.97
C PRO A 576 21.76 28.34 20.41
N ILE A 577 21.01 29.10 21.23
CA ILE A 577 21.28 29.26 22.66
C ILE A 577 20.23 28.60 23.54
N ALA A 578 20.56 28.27 24.78
CA ALA A 578 19.61 27.71 25.74
C ALA A 578 18.47 28.69 26.05
N SER A 579 17.26 28.16 26.22
CA SER A 579 16.06 28.90 26.64
C SER A 579 15.70 28.61 28.10
N GLN A 580 14.86 29.49 28.66
CA GLN A 580 14.25 29.32 29.96
C GLN A 580 12.79 29.76 29.94
N VAL A 581 11.93 28.99 30.61
CA VAL A 581 10.56 29.36 30.97
C VAL A 581 10.57 29.92 32.39
N SER A 582 9.92 31.07 32.59
CA SER A 582 9.86 31.76 33.88
C SER A 582 8.53 32.50 34.06
N GLY A 583 8.18 32.82 35.31
CA GLY A 583 6.99 33.62 35.62
C GLY A 583 5.68 32.96 35.16
N ILE A 584 5.58 31.64 35.31
CA ILE A 584 4.33 30.91 35.01
C ILE A 584 3.22 31.39 35.96
N ALA A 585 2.05 31.67 35.40
CA ALA A 585 0.87 32.11 36.14
C ALA A 585 -0.40 31.53 35.50
N ALA A 586 -1.42 31.31 36.31
CA ALA A 586 -2.76 30.90 35.89
C ALA A 586 -3.81 31.81 36.54
N GLU A 587 -4.76 32.29 35.75
CA GLU A 587 -5.86 33.17 36.19
C GLU A 587 -7.17 32.80 35.50
N TRP A 588 -8.29 32.87 36.21
CA TRP A 588 -9.62 32.73 35.64
C TRP A 588 -10.02 34.03 34.92
N VAL A 589 -10.45 33.92 33.66
CA VAL A 589 -10.66 35.09 32.80
C VAL A 589 -11.91 35.89 33.19
N ASP A 590 -12.95 35.20 33.69
CA ASP A 590 -14.26 35.79 33.91
C ASP A 590 -14.29 36.76 35.11
N ASP A 591 -13.52 36.47 36.17
CA ASP A 591 -13.47 37.26 37.40
C ASP A 591 -12.05 37.70 37.83
N GLY A 592 -11.01 37.13 37.22
CA GLY A 592 -9.61 37.45 37.52
C GLY A 592 -9.06 36.71 38.74
N ASP A 593 -9.76 35.70 39.26
CA ASP A 593 -9.29 34.95 40.42
C ASP A 593 -8.06 34.10 40.08
N PRO A 594 -7.14 33.87 41.03
CA PRO A 594 -5.99 32.97 40.85
C PRO A 594 -6.42 31.55 40.46
N GLY A 595 -5.61 30.87 39.64
CA GLY A 595 -5.94 29.55 39.11
C GLY A 595 -6.19 28.46 40.15
N ASP A 596 -5.67 28.58 41.38
CA ASP A 596 -5.86 27.64 42.49
C ASP A 596 -7.22 27.78 43.22
N VAL A 597 -8.03 28.76 42.82
CA VAL A 597 -9.44 28.91 43.21
C VAL A 597 -10.29 28.02 42.30
N ALA A 598 -11.10 27.15 42.90
CA ALA A 598 -11.90 26.17 42.17
C ALA A 598 -13.02 26.84 41.36
N HIS A 599 -13.07 26.54 40.06
CA HIS A 599 -14.15 26.95 39.17
C HIS A 599 -14.65 25.78 38.32
N PRO A 600 -15.93 25.80 37.92
CA PRO A 600 -16.47 24.87 36.93
C PRO A 600 -15.64 24.84 35.65
N SER A 601 -15.45 23.64 35.10
CA SER A 601 -14.60 23.42 33.92
C SER A 601 -15.03 24.18 32.65
N ASP A 602 -16.26 24.69 32.58
CA ASP A 602 -16.76 25.50 31.47
C ASP A 602 -16.35 26.98 31.52
N GLN A 603 -15.73 27.42 32.61
CA GLN A 603 -15.10 28.73 32.69
C GLN A 603 -13.71 28.74 32.04
N VAL A 604 -13.26 29.91 31.59
CA VAL A 604 -12.00 30.06 30.85
C VAL A 604 -10.83 30.28 31.79
N LEU A 605 -9.85 29.38 31.75
CA LEU A 605 -8.58 29.48 32.46
C LEU A 605 -7.49 30.00 31.51
N LYS A 606 -6.76 31.03 31.93
CA LYS A 606 -5.62 31.59 31.19
C LYS A 606 -4.30 31.23 31.85
N VAL A 607 -3.46 30.51 31.12
CA VAL A 607 -2.08 30.18 31.51
C VAL A 607 -1.12 31.08 30.75
N SER A 608 -0.17 31.70 31.44
CA SER A 608 0.85 32.56 30.83
C SER A 608 2.23 32.31 31.39
N ALA A 609 3.27 32.57 30.59
CA ALA A 609 4.67 32.50 31.02
C ALA A 609 5.58 33.34 30.13
N THR A 610 6.74 33.73 30.65
CA THR A 610 7.80 34.37 29.88
C THR A 610 8.82 33.33 29.40
N ILE A 611 9.08 33.33 28.10
CA ILE A 611 10.06 32.46 27.44
C ILE A 611 11.16 33.35 26.85
N GLY A 612 12.41 33.07 27.20
CA GLY A 612 13.55 33.85 26.72
C GLY A 612 14.88 33.11 26.87
N ALA A 613 15.97 33.85 26.68
CA ALA A 613 17.32 33.33 26.84
C ALA A 613 17.60 32.87 28.27
N ALA A 614 18.21 31.69 28.41
CA ALA A 614 18.83 31.29 29.65
C ALA A 614 20.01 32.23 29.99
N PRO A 615 20.49 32.27 31.25
CA PRO A 615 21.61 33.13 31.65
C PRO A 615 22.91 32.88 30.87
N THR A 616 23.13 31.66 30.40
CA THR A 616 24.31 31.24 29.62
C THR A 616 23.89 30.55 28.31
N VAL A 617 24.76 30.63 27.30
CA VAL A 617 24.47 30.17 25.91
C VAL A 617 24.10 28.69 25.83
N ASP A 618 24.53 27.86 26.78
CA ASP A 618 24.27 26.42 26.85
C ASP A 618 23.46 26.01 28.10
N GLY A 619 22.99 26.98 28.88
CA GLY A 619 22.26 26.76 30.13
C GLY A 619 23.10 26.21 31.29
N ARG A 620 24.43 26.09 31.14
CA ARG A 620 25.32 25.55 32.18
C ARG A 620 25.93 26.66 33.04
N PRO A 621 26.06 26.46 34.36
CA PRO A 621 26.74 27.44 35.22
C PRO A 621 28.21 27.65 34.81
N GLY A 622 28.62 28.91 34.65
CA GLY A 622 30.00 29.28 34.32
C GLY A 622 30.34 29.35 32.83
N SER A 623 29.40 29.00 31.94
CA SER A 623 29.53 29.16 30.49
C SER A 623 29.37 30.62 30.03
N GLU A 624 29.60 30.90 28.74
CA GLU A 624 29.43 32.24 28.15
C GLU A 624 28.02 32.80 28.39
N ALA A 625 27.93 34.07 28.78
CA ALA A 625 26.65 34.75 28.99
C ALA A 625 25.93 35.05 27.66
N THR A 626 24.61 34.86 27.64
CA THR A 626 23.76 35.24 26.50
C THR A 626 23.77 36.76 26.29
N LYS A 627 23.68 37.21 25.04
CA LYS A 627 23.72 38.64 24.71
C LYS A 627 22.34 39.27 24.91
N PRO A 628 22.25 40.54 25.37
CA PRO A 628 20.97 41.22 25.54
C PRO A 628 20.29 41.58 24.20
N THR A 629 20.95 41.36 23.07
CA THR A 629 20.42 41.63 21.71
C THR A 629 19.68 40.44 21.10
N CYS A 630 19.65 39.27 21.76
CA CYS A 630 18.88 38.12 21.30
C CYS A 630 17.38 38.47 21.19
N GLN A 631 16.75 38.08 20.09
CA GLN A 631 15.32 38.30 19.87
C GLN A 631 14.48 37.21 20.53
N ALA A 632 13.17 37.46 20.64
CA ALA A 632 12.21 36.51 21.19
C ALA A 632 12.27 35.15 20.47
N PRO A 633 12.10 34.02 21.18
CA PRO A 633 12.14 32.68 20.60
C PRO A 633 11.05 32.46 19.54
N ARG A 634 11.39 31.66 18.52
CA ARG A 634 10.42 31.05 17.59
C ARG A 634 10.33 29.56 17.91
N GLY A 635 9.14 28.98 17.83
CA GLY A 635 8.93 27.56 18.14
C GLY A 635 7.56 27.29 18.75
N GLN A 636 7.51 26.37 19.69
CA GLN A 636 6.27 25.85 20.27
C GLN A 636 6.36 25.76 21.80
N VAL A 637 5.21 25.63 22.45
CA VAL A 637 5.07 25.40 23.89
C VAL A 637 4.31 24.11 24.11
N GLN A 638 4.99 23.11 24.68
CA GLN A 638 4.32 21.92 25.20
C GLN A 638 3.77 22.22 26.58
N ILE A 639 2.47 21.96 26.77
CA ILE A 639 1.81 22.04 28.07
C ILE A 639 2.00 20.71 28.78
N TYR A 640 2.33 20.78 30.06
CA TYR A 640 2.37 19.65 30.97
C TYR A 640 1.32 19.85 32.07
N VAL A 641 0.54 18.81 32.34
CA VAL A 641 -0.41 18.74 33.45
C VAL A 641 -0.07 17.51 34.28
N ASP A 642 0.11 17.72 35.59
CA ASP A 642 0.49 16.69 36.55
C ASP A 642 1.76 15.92 36.15
N GLY A 643 2.73 16.65 35.61
CA GLY A 643 4.02 16.11 35.17
C GLY A 643 3.98 15.31 33.86
N LYS A 644 2.85 15.27 33.15
CA LYS A 644 2.74 14.62 31.83
C LYS A 644 2.46 15.63 30.72
N PRO A 645 3.06 15.47 29.52
CA PRO A 645 2.71 16.30 28.38
C PRO A 645 1.27 16.02 27.95
N VAL A 646 0.50 17.08 27.70
CA VAL A 646 -0.90 17.01 27.30
C VAL A 646 -1.17 17.87 26.07
N GLY A 647 -2.01 17.36 25.16
CA GLY A 647 -2.29 17.99 23.87
C GLY A 647 -1.05 18.13 22.96
N ALA A 648 -1.30 18.58 21.73
CA ALA A 648 -0.22 18.95 20.81
C ALA A 648 0.49 20.22 21.29
N PRO A 649 1.80 20.38 20.99
CA PRO A 649 2.52 21.64 21.23
C PRO A 649 1.80 22.83 20.59
N VAL A 650 1.73 23.93 21.33
CA VAL A 650 1.08 25.17 20.88
C VAL A 650 2.14 26.09 20.26
N ASP A 651 1.97 26.43 18.98
CA ASP A 651 2.88 27.34 18.28
C ASP A 651 2.97 28.72 18.96
N LEU A 652 4.17 29.32 18.98
CA LEU A 652 4.36 30.72 19.35
C LEU A 652 4.05 31.61 18.15
N VAL A 653 2.81 32.08 18.09
CA VAL A 653 2.31 32.96 17.02
C VAL A 653 2.27 34.39 17.54
N TYR A 654 2.93 35.29 16.82
CA TYR A 654 2.96 36.72 17.12
C TYR A 654 2.04 37.50 16.18
N ALA A 655 1.49 38.62 16.65
CA ALA A 655 0.79 39.56 15.79
C ALA A 655 1.71 40.04 14.65
N GLY A 656 1.21 39.98 13.42
CA GLY A 656 1.94 40.29 12.19
C GLY A 656 2.61 39.09 11.51
N ASP A 657 2.68 37.92 12.15
CA ASP A 657 3.10 36.68 11.46
C ASP A 657 2.08 36.34 10.34
N PRO A 658 2.53 35.79 9.19
CA PRO A 658 1.64 35.46 8.09
C PRO A 658 0.73 34.27 8.42
N ASP A 659 -0.52 34.31 7.96
CA ASP A 659 -1.43 33.17 7.95
C ASP A 659 -1.17 32.22 6.77
N ALA A 660 -1.99 31.17 6.62
CA ALA A 660 -1.85 30.18 5.56
C ALA A 660 -1.95 30.78 4.14
N GLU A 661 -2.61 31.92 4.02
CA GLU A 661 -2.78 32.68 2.79
C GLU A 661 -1.72 33.79 2.62
N GLY A 662 -0.78 33.91 3.56
CA GLY A 662 0.31 34.90 3.55
C GLY A 662 -0.08 36.28 4.09
N ASN A 663 -1.26 36.45 4.67
CA ASN A 663 -1.72 37.72 5.25
C ASN A 663 -1.25 37.88 6.70
N PRO A 664 -0.91 39.09 7.17
CA PRO A 664 -0.48 39.30 8.55
C PRO A 664 -1.63 39.09 9.54
N ILE A 665 -1.42 38.25 10.56
CA ILE A 665 -2.39 37.97 11.63
C ILE A 665 -2.53 39.21 12.53
N PRO A 666 -3.74 39.75 12.75
CA PRO A 666 -3.94 40.96 13.54
C PRO A 666 -3.73 40.73 15.05
N GLU A 667 -3.37 41.79 15.78
CA GLU A 667 -3.30 41.75 17.25
C GLU A 667 -4.69 41.45 17.85
N GLY A 668 -4.75 40.48 18.78
CA GLY A 668 -5.99 40.02 19.40
C GLY A 668 -6.73 38.90 18.65
N ASP A 669 -6.20 38.43 17.52
CA ASP A 669 -6.68 37.21 16.86
C ASP A 669 -6.50 35.99 17.79
N PRO A 670 -7.49 35.06 17.89
CA PRO A 670 -7.38 33.86 18.74
C PRO A 670 -6.18 32.96 18.44
N ARG A 671 -5.60 33.06 17.24
CA ARG A 671 -4.36 32.35 16.86
C ARG A 671 -3.12 32.91 17.53
N VAL A 672 -3.14 34.16 18.01
CA VAL A 672 -1.98 34.80 18.65
C VAL A 672 -1.83 34.25 20.08
N THR A 673 -0.75 33.51 20.28
CA THR A 673 -0.42 32.83 21.55
C THR A 673 0.77 33.48 22.26
N ALA A 674 1.48 34.39 21.59
CA ALA A 674 2.67 35.04 22.12
C ALA A 674 2.74 36.53 21.78
N LYS A 675 3.32 37.30 22.72
CA LYS A 675 3.63 38.73 22.53
C LYS A 675 5.13 38.96 22.67
N LYS A 676 5.73 39.69 21.72
CA LYS A 676 7.13 40.16 21.84
C LYS A 676 7.20 41.27 22.88
N VAL A 677 8.11 41.14 23.84
CA VAL A 677 8.36 42.14 24.89
C VAL A 677 9.80 42.62 24.77
N ASP A 678 9.99 43.87 24.40
CA ASP A 678 11.32 44.48 24.26
C ASP A 678 12.03 44.59 25.62
N ASN A 679 13.31 44.23 25.64
CA ASN A 679 14.14 44.34 26.84
C ASN A 679 14.86 45.69 26.98
N GLY A 680 14.58 46.63 26.06
CA GLY A 680 15.17 47.97 26.01
C GLY A 680 16.66 48.04 25.62
N ARG A 681 17.27 46.91 25.26
CA ARG A 681 18.71 46.79 24.92
C ARG A 681 18.93 46.20 23.51
N GLY A 682 17.90 46.24 22.68
CA GLY A 682 17.92 45.76 21.30
C GLY A 682 17.51 44.29 21.14
N GLY A 683 17.10 43.60 22.20
CA GLY A 683 16.52 42.24 22.15
C GLY A 683 15.11 42.19 22.73
N SER A 684 14.51 41.00 22.71
CA SER A 684 13.13 40.77 23.14
C SER A 684 12.92 39.38 23.76
N THR A 685 11.87 39.21 24.56
CA THR A 685 11.39 37.92 25.09
C THR A 685 9.98 37.62 24.61
N ALA A 686 9.55 36.37 24.65
CA ALA A 686 8.18 35.96 24.35
C ALA A 686 7.34 35.90 25.63
N LEU A 687 6.22 36.61 25.67
CA LEU A 687 5.18 36.40 26.68
C LEU A 687 4.12 35.48 26.08
N PHE A 688 4.15 34.21 26.46
CA PHE A 688 3.16 33.20 26.06
C PHE A 688 1.89 33.37 26.90
N SER A 689 0.73 33.22 26.26
CA SER A 689 -0.58 33.23 26.91
C SER A 689 -1.56 32.34 26.14
N LEU A 690 -2.25 31.44 26.86
CA LEU A 690 -3.30 30.59 26.33
C LEU A 690 -4.51 30.64 27.26
N ALA A 691 -5.68 31.03 26.73
CA ALA A 691 -6.93 31.12 27.48
C ALA A 691 -7.97 30.17 26.88
N ARG A 692 -8.38 29.14 27.64
CA ARG A 692 -9.37 28.14 27.21
C ARG A 692 -10.18 27.62 28.39
N ALA A 693 -11.43 27.22 28.14
CA ALA A 693 -12.20 26.44 29.09
C ALA A 693 -11.74 24.98 29.09
N ALA A 694 -11.63 24.37 30.26
CA ALA A 694 -11.20 22.98 30.38
C ALA A 694 -12.20 22.03 29.71
N SER A 695 -13.51 22.31 29.77
CA SER A 695 -14.55 21.53 29.10
C SER A 695 -14.46 21.56 27.57
N ALA A 696 -13.99 22.67 26.99
CA ALA A 696 -13.78 22.80 25.55
C ALA A 696 -12.44 22.22 25.06
N SER A 697 -11.57 21.81 25.98
CA SER A 697 -10.24 21.27 25.68
C SER A 697 -9.83 20.25 26.74
N ASP A 698 -10.75 19.33 27.05
CA ASP A 698 -10.66 18.43 28.20
C ASP A 698 -9.51 17.41 28.07
N PHE A 699 -9.07 17.15 26.84
CA PHE A 699 -7.85 16.42 26.53
C PHE A 699 -6.58 17.04 27.13
N LEU A 700 -6.61 18.32 27.54
CA LEU A 700 -5.53 18.97 28.29
C LEU A 700 -5.54 18.60 29.78
N VAL A 701 -6.65 18.06 30.30
CA VAL A 701 -6.81 17.60 31.67
C VAL A 701 -7.33 16.15 31.67
N PRO A 702 -6.53 15.18 31.17
CA PRO A 702 -7.00 13.82 30.88
C PRO A 702 -7.32 12.99 32.12
N THR A 703 -7.09 13.50 33.33
CA THR A 703 -7.43 12.85 34.59
C THR A 703 -8.13 13.86 35.50
N GLN A 704 -8.89 13.39 36.49
CA GLN A 704 -9.62 14.26 37.42
C GLN A 704 -8.73 15.02 38.43
N GLY A 705 -7.43 14.68 38.50
CA GLY A 705 -6.52 15.23 39.49
C GLY A 705 -6.87 14.80 40.93
N GLN A 706 -6.06 15.20 41.91
CA GLN A 706 -6.42 14.99 43.32
C GLN A 706 -7.35 16.11 43.76
N GLN A 707 -8.62 15.79 44.04
CA GLN A 707 -9.64 16.77 44.45
C GLN A 707 -9.83 17.90 43.42
N GLY A 708 -9.74 17.61 42.12
CA GLY A 708 -9.85 18.61 41.05
C GLY A 708 -8.64 19.53 40.92
N ARG A 709 -7.54 19.27 41.64
CA ARG A 709 -6.31 20.06 41.55
C ARG A 709 -5.32 19.46 40.55
N HIS A 710 -4.72 20.35 39.77
CA HIS A 710 -3.74 20.05 38.73
C HIS A 710 -2.53 20.95 38.84
N GLU A 711 -1.36 20.43 38.48
CA GLU A 711 -0.12 21.19 38.38
C GLU A 711 0.24 21.44 36.92
N ILE A 712 0.27 22.71 36.50
CA ILE A 712 0.63 23.12 35.14
C ILE A 712 2.09 23.53 35.08
N ALA A 713 2.82 23.00 34.11
CA ALA A 713 4.15 23.44 33.73
C ALA A 713 4.24 23.60 32.20
N LEU A 714 5.16 24.44 31.72
CA LEU A 714 5.34 24.69 30.29
C LEU A 714 6.78 24.37 29.88
N ARG A 715 6.93 23.82 28.68
CA ARG A 715 8.22 23.58 28.05
C ARG A 715 8.28 24.27 26.70
N PHE A 716 9.28 25.10 26.48
CA PHE A 716 9.59 25.61 25.16
C PHE A 716 10.26 24.53 24.31
N LEU A 717 9.79 24.40 23.07
CA LEU A 717 10.34 23.55 22.03
C LEU A 717 10.77 24.44 20.85
N PRO A 718 11.90 24.12 20.18
CA PRO A 718 12.28 24.77 18.93
C PRO A 718 11.22 24.61 17.83
N PRO A 719 11.35 25.31 16.69
CA PRO A 719 10.44 25.16 15.56
C PRO A 719 10.26 23.69 15.14
N SER A 720 9.02 23.32 14.82
CA SER A 720 8.71 22.03 14.21
C SER A 720 9.32 21.93 12.80
N ALA A 721 9.33 20.74 12.19
CA ALA A 721 9.81 20.57 10.82
C ALA A 721 9.05 21.47 9.83
N ALA A 722 7.72 21.56 9.96
CA ALA A 722 6.91 22.44 9.12
C ALA A 722 7.24 23.93 9.33
N GLN A 723 7.50 24.35 10.57
CA GLN A 723 7.92 25.72 10.85
C GLN A 723 9.34 26.00 10.30
N ALA A 724 10.24 25.03 10.35
CA ALA A 724 11.58 25.13 9.77
C ALA A 724 11.54 25.20 8.24
N ASP A 725 10.70 24.39 7.59
CA ASP A 725 10.46 24.43 6.13
C ASP A 725 9.86 25.77 5.69
N ALA A 726 9.03 26.38 6.55
CA ALA A 726 8.52 27.74 6.37
C ALA A 726 9.53 28.86 6.68
N GLY A 727 10.80 28.51 6.96
CA GLY A 727 11.89 29.46 7.20
C GLY A 727 11.91 30.07 8.61
N GLN A 728 11.24 29.48 9.61
CA GLN A 728 11.34 29.99 10.98
C GLN A 728 12.71 29.64 11.61
N PRO A 729 13.46 30.62 12.13
CA PRO A 729 14.78 30.38 12.68
C PRO A 729 14.71 29.66 14.03
N ALA A 730 15.46 28.57 14.17
CA ALA A 730 15.59 27.82 15.42
C ALA A 730 16.57 28.49 16.39
N ASN A 731 16.25 29.72 16.83
CA ASN A 731 17.15 30.57 17.60
C ASN A 731 17.48 30.06 19.02
N TYR A 732 16.64 29.20 19.59
CA TYR A 732 16.83 28.64 20.92
C TYR A 732 16.69 27.11 20.95
N LEU A 733 17.42 26.48 21.88
CA LEU A 733 17.24 25.08 22.25
C LEU A 733 15.97 24.89 23.11
N ALA A 734 15.45 23.66 23.14
CA ALA A 734 14.35 23.30 24.04
C ALA A 734 14.68 23.61 25.50
N SER A 735 13.70 24.12 26.25
CA SER A 735 13.88 24.32 27.68
C SER A 735 13.87 22.99 28.42
N ALA A 736 14.31 23.00 29.69
CA ALA A 736 14.25 21.84 30.57
C ALA A 736 12.84 21.22 30.59
N ALA A 737 12.80 19.88 30.60
CA ALA A 737 11.56 19.13 30.54
C ALA A 737 10.94 18.98 31.95
N PRO A 738 9.68 19.40 32.17
CA PRO A 738 9.06 19.34 33.50
C PRO A 738 9.01 17.93 34.12
N ASP A 739 8.95 16.88 33.32
CA ASP A 739 8.94 15.49 33.75
C ASP A 739 10.32 14.96 34.19
N ALA A 740 11.40 15.65 33.82
CA ALA A 740 12.78 15.28 34.13
C ALA A 740 13.50 16.25 35.09
N ASP A 741 12.96 17.46 35.26
CA ASP A 741 13.58 18.53 36.06
C ASP A 741 12.55 19.20 36.98
N GLU A 742 12.65 18.90 38.28
CA GLU A 742 11.77 19.45 39.32
C GLU A 742 11.97 20.96 39.53
N THR A 743 13.05 21.56 39.00
CA THR A 743 13.32 23.00 39.14
C THR A 743 12.55 23.85 38.12
N VAL A 744 11.87 23.23 37.16
CA VAL A 744 11.01 23.93 36.19
C VAL A 744 9.83 24.59 36.93
N PRO A 745 9.54 25.88 36.69
CA PRO A 745 8.42 26.58 37.34
C PRO A 745 7.07 25.92 37.06
N ARG A 746 6.22 25.89 38.09
CA ARG A 746 4.88 25.28 38.05
C ARG A 746 3.85 26.16 38.72
N VAL A 747 2.60 26.02 38.32
CA VAL A 747 1.46 26.70 38.94
C VAL A 747 0.35 25.68 39.19
N GLU A 748 -0.25 25.73 40.38
CA GLU A 748 -1.38 24.89 40.72
C GLU A 748 -2.68 25.54 40.21
N VAL A 749 -3.60 24.71 39.73
CA VAL A 749 -4.95 25.11 39.33
C VAL A 749 -6.00 24.18 39.92
N ALA A 750 -7.21 24.68 40.16
CA ALA A 750 -8.34 23.91 40.69
C ALA A 750 -9.53 23.97 39.72
N ILE A 751 -9.90 22.84 39.14
CA ILE A 751 -10.96 22.71 38.12
C ILE A 751 -12.01 21.75 38.67
N ASP A 752 -13.26 22.22 38.76
CA ASP A 752 -14.41 21.41 39.17
C ASP A 752 -15.06 20.78 37.92
N PRO A 753 -15.05 19.43 37.80
CA PRO A 753 -15.67 18.75 36.67
C PRO A 753 -17.20 18.97 36.63
N ILE A 754 -17.76 19.06 35.43
CA ILE A 754 -19.21 19.17 35.19
C ILE A 754 -19.79 17.88 34.61
N ASP A 755 -21.11 17.72 34.62
CA ASP A 755 -21.74 16.53 34.03
C ASP A 755 -21.70 16.59 32.49
N PRO A 756 -21.23 15.52 31.79
CA PRO A 756 -21.14 15.51 30.33
C PRO A 756 -22.50 15.43 29.62
N ASN A 757 -23.56 15.01 30.32
CA ASN A 757 -24.92 14.86 29.77
C ASN A 757 -24.98 14.11 28.42
N PRO A 758 -24.41 12.89 28.32
CA PRO A 758 -24.34 12.18 27.07
C PRO A 758 -25.71 11.69 26.58
N THR A 759 -25.84 11.49 25.27
CA THR A 759 -27.01 10.87 24.66
C THR A 759 -26.60 9.59 23.93
N VAL A 760 -27.50 8.61 23.90
CA VAL A 760 -27.33 7.36 23.14
C VAL A 760 -28.46 7.26 22.13
N THR A 761 -28.11 7.17 20.86
CA THR A 761 -29.07 7.03 19.76
C THR A 761 -28.75 5.77 18.96
N PRO A 762 -29.74 4.88 18.72
CA PRO A 762 -29.55 3.77 17.79
C PRO A 762 -29.43 4.30 16.36
N GLU A 763 -28.54 3.73 15.57
CA GLU A 763 -28.38 4.02 14.14
C GLU A 763 -28.75 2.78 13.31
N PRO A 764 -29.34 2.95 12.11
CA PRO A 764 -29.56 1.84 11.19
C PRO A 764 -28.24 1.20 10.80
N ASP A 765 -28.22 -0.12 10.64
CA ASP A 765 -27.07 -0.82 10.07
C ASP A 765 -26.90 -0.40 8.59
N PRO A 766 -25.80 0.30 8.22
CA PRO A 766 -25.59 0.73 6.83
C PRO A 766 -25.40 -0.45 5.86
N ASP A 767 -25.08 -1.65 6.37
CA ASP A 767 -24.84 -2.84 5.56
C ASP A 767 -26.13 -3.65 5.29
N CYS A 768 -27.23 -3.36 6.01
CA CYS A 768 -28.52 -4.02 5.83
C CYS A 768 -29.34 -3.36 4.70
N ALA A 769 -29.47 -4.06 3.58
CA ALA A 769 -30.28 -3.68 2.43
C ALA A 769 -31.66 -4.37 2.37
N ASP A 770 -31.96 -5.28 3.31
CA ASP A 770 -33.25 -5.96 3.42
C ASP A 770 -34.31 -5.05 4.08
N PRO A 771 -35.35 -4.60 3.34
CA PRO A 771 -36.40 -3.74 3.90
C PRO A 771 -37.36 -4.45 4.86
N ASP A 772 -37.34 -5.78 4.89
CA ASP A 772 -38.19 -6.60 5.77
C ASP A 772 -37.43 -7.07 7.04
N ALA A 773 -36.15 -6.67 7.20
CA ALA A 773 -35.37 -6.98 8.39
C ALA A 773 -35.99 -6.33 9.65
N PRO A 774 -36.12 -7.07 10.77
CA PRO A 774 -36.62 -6.51 12.02
C PRO A 774 -35.68 -5.42 12.56
N GLU A 775 -36.19 -4.21 12.77
CA GLU A 775 -35.40 -3.14 13.39
C GLU A 775 -35.19 -3.41 14.90
N PRO A 776 -33.97 -3.22 15.42
CA PRO A 776 -33.72 -3.35 16.85
C PRO A 776 -34.37 -2.20 17.63
N GLU A 777 -34.97 -2.53 18.77
CA GLU A 777 -35.54 -1.54 19.69
C GLU A 777 -34.51 -1.22 20.78
N VAL A 778 -34.15 0.06 20.92
CA VAL A 778 -33.22 0.52 21.94
C VAL A 778 -33.88 1.63 22.75
N SER A 779 -33.87 1.49 24.07
CA SER A 779 -34.34 2.52 24.99
C SER A 779 -33.28 2.82 26.06
N THR A 780 -33.05 4.11 26.35
CA THR A 780 -32.09 4.56 27.36
C THR A 780 -32.78 5.50 28.33
N GLY A 781 -32.80 5.15 29.61
CA GLY A 781 -33.36 5.99 30.68
C GLY A 781 -32.45 7.17 31.05
N PRO A 782 -32.95 8.12 31.84
CA PRO A 782 -32.16 9.27 32.29
C PRO A 782 -31.04 8.82 33.25
N GLY A 783 -29.91 9.54 33.22
CA GLY A 783 -28.79 9.30 34.12
C GLY A 783 -29.15 9.56 35.58
N GLN A 784 -28.82 8.62 36.46
CA GLN A 784 -28.97 8.74 37.90
C GLN A 784 -27.61 8.74 38.59
N PRO A 785 -27.42 9.40 39.74
CA PRO A 785 -26.15 9.35 40.48
C PRO A 785 -25.71 7.90 40.76
N ALA A 786 -24.43 7.61 40.50
CA ALA A 786 -23.84 6.30 40.75
C ALA A 786 -23.81 5.95 42.25
N ASP A 787 -23.61 6.95 43.12
CA ASP A 787 -23.86 6.84 44.56
C ASP A 787 -25.33 7.19 44.86
N PRO A 788 -26.15 6.24 45.35
CA PRO A 788 -27.55 6.50 45.70
C PRO A 788 -27.76 7.59 46.77
N GLY A 789 -26.72 7.95 47.53
CA GLY A 789 -26.75 9.02 48.54
C GLY A 789 -26.38 10.41 48.02
N ALA A 790 -25.93 10.55 46.76
CA ALA A 790 -25.49 11.80 46.19
C ALA A 790 -26.65 12.71 45.73
N ASP A 791 -26.43 14.03 45.77
CA ASP A 791 -27.40 15.02 45.31
C ASP A 791 -27.51 14.99 43.76
N PRO A 792 -28.69 14.68 43.19
CA PRO A 792 -28.84 14.58 41.74
C PRO A 792 -28.56 15.88 40.97
N GLY A 793 -28.69 17.04 41.65
CA GLY A 793 -28.44 18.36 41.06
C GLY A 793 -26.99 18.81 41.07
N LYS A 794 -26.06 17.98 41.58
CA LYS A 794 -24.62 18.26 41.58
C LYS A 794 -23.89 17.39 40.56
N PRO A 795 -22.78 17.89 40.00
CA PRO A 795 -21.89 17.08 39.19
C PRO A 795 -21.42 15.84 39.95
N GLY A 796 -21.45 14.69 39.28
CA GLY A 796 -20.92 13.43 39.79
C GLY A 796 -21.25 12.28 38.84
N ASP A 797 -20.53 11.17 38.96
CA ASP A 797 -20.70 10.00 38.09
C ASP A 797 -22.18 9.57 37.98
N LYS A 798 -22.63 9.29 36.75
CA LYS A 798 -24.01 8.88 36.46
C LYS A 798 -24.09 7.47 35.88
N VAL A 799 -25.19 6.78 36.17
CA VAL A 799 -25.57 5.49 35.60
C VAL A 799 -26.85 5.65 34.77
N PHE A 800 -26.80 5.22 33.52
CA PHE A 800 -27.89 5.17 32.56
C PHE A 800 -28.35 3.72 32.41
N ARG A 801 -29.64 3.45 32.58
CA ARG A 801 -30.19 2.09 32.45
C ARG A 801 -31.12 2.02 31.24
N GLY A 802 -31.02 0.96 30.46
CA GLY A 802 -31.78 0.80 29.22
C GLY A 802 -32.13 -0.65 28.88
N GLU A 803 -32.82 -0.82 27.77
CA GLU A 803 -33.19 -2.12 27.20
C GLU A 803 -32.86 -2.13 25.70
N ILE A 804 -32.29 -3.25 25.22
CA ILE A 804 -32.03 -3.54 23.81
C ILE A 804 -32.79 -4.82 23.45
N VAL A 805 -33.66 -4.75 22.44
CA VAL A 805 -34.35 -5.90 21.89
C VAL A 805 -33.97 -6.04 20.42
N THR A 806 -33.40 -7.17 20.04
CA THR A 806 -32.99 -7.46 18.66
C THR A 806 -33.28 -8.91 18.27
N THR A 807 -32.95 -9.32 17.05
CA THR A 807 -33.10 -10.68 16.51
C THR A 807 -31.74 -11.28 16.16
N TRP A 808 -31.70 -12.58 15.82
CA TRP A 808 -30.50 -13.23 15.31
C TRP A 808 -30.89 -14.16 14.15
N GLY A 809 -30.03 -14.27 13.13
CA GLY A 809 -30.28 -15.04 11.91
C GLY A 809 -29.00 -15.39 11.15
N GLU A 810 -29.15 -16.15 10.05
CA GLU A 810 -28.01 -16.41 9.15
C GLU A 810 -27.72 -15.19 8.26
N PRO A 811 -26.45 -14.77 8.16
CA PRO A 811 -26.03 -13.72 7.24
C PRO A 811 -26.44 -13.99 5.79
N SER A 812 -26.85 -12.94 5.07
CA SER A 812 -27.16 -12.98 3.65
C SER A 812 -26.48 -11.84 2.89
N GLU A 813 -26.52 -11.83 1.56
CA GLU A 813 -26.03 -10.69 0.78
C GLU A 813 -26.83 -9.40 1.04
N ALA A 814 -28.11 -9.52 1.42
CA ALA A 814 -28.98 -8.38 1.69
C ALA A 814 -28.93 -7.91 3.15
N ASP A 815 -28.53 -8.79 4.07
CA ASP A 815 -28.34 -8.49 5.50
C ASP A 815 -27.15 -9.31 6.00
N PRO A 816 -25.91 -8.77 5.90
CA PRO A 816 -24.71 -9.46 6.32
C PRO A 816 -24.60 -9.61 7.85
N HIS A 817 -25.36 -8.83 8.62
CA HIS A 817 -25.27 -8.78 10.08
C HIS A 817 -26.67 -8.79 10.73
N PRO A 818 -27.43 -9.89 10.63
CA PRO A 818 -28.81 -9.92 11.09
C PRO A 818 -28.96 -9.59 12.57
N GLY A 819 -29.69 -8.49 12.83
CA GLY A 819 -29.96 -7.99 14.18
C GLY A 819 -28.84 -7.17 14.81
N ARG A 820 -27.84 -6.74 14.05
CA ARG A 820 -26.82 -5.79 14.53
C ARG A 820 -27.46 -4.54 15.13
N VAL A 821 -26.92 -4.09 16.25
CA VAL A 821 -27.30 -2.85 16.91
C VAL A 821 -26.10 -1.91 16.92
N LEU A 822 -26.25 -0.76 16.26
CA LEU A 822 -25.28 0.33 16.32
C LEU A 822 -25.77 1.39 17.30
N LEU A 823 -25.01 1.64 18.36
CA LEU A 823 -25.30 2.69 19.33
C LEU A 823 -24.31 3.83 19.17
N LYS A 824 -24.81 4.98 18.74
CA LYS A 824 -24.05 6.22 18.75
C LYS A 824 -24.14 6.87 20.12
N VAL A 825 -23.00 6.99 20.80
CA VAL A 825 -22.83 7.62 22.11
C VAL A 825 -22.25 9.01 21.90
N ASP A 826 -23.10 10.04 21.94
CA ASP A 826 -22.71 11.44 21.82
C ASP A 826 -22.40 12.02 23.20
N THR A 827 -21.16 12.46 23.39
CA THR A 827 -20.65 12.96 24.68
C THR A 827 -19.59 14.02 24.43
N PRO A 828 -19.61 15.16 25.14
CA PRO A 828 -18.57 16.18 25.01
C PRO A 828 -17.24 15.77 25.68
N SER A 829 -17.25 14.73 26.53
CA SER A 829 -16.06 14.23 27.21
C SER A 829 -15.21 13.36 26.28
N SER A 830 -13.90 13.59 26.30
CA SER A 830 -12.86 12.73 25.73
C SER A 830 -12.32 11.69 26.71
N GLY A 831 -12.97 11.54 27.87
CA GLY A 831 -12.67 10.48 28.83
C GLY A 831 -12.69 9.09 28.16
N PRO A 832 -11.74 8.19 28.49
CA PRO A 832 -11.66 6.86 27.88
C PRO A 832 -12.98 6.09 27.99
N VAL A 833 -13.39 5.46 26.88
CA VAL A 833 -14.57 4.59 26.83
C VAL A 833 -14.19 3.12 26.74
N SER A 834 -14.96 2.24 27.38
CA SER A 834 -14.75 0.80 27.30
C SER A 834 -16.00 0.00 27.62
N VAL A 835 -16.14 -1.19 27.02
CA VAL A 835 -17.09 -2.21 27.47
C VAL A 835 -16.52 -2.86 28.72
N THR A 836 -17.28 -2.81 29.81
CA THR A 836 -16.83 -3.29 31.13
C THR A 836 -17.37 -4.69 31.45
N ASP A 837 -18.53 -5.05 30.91
CA ASP A 837 -19.11 -6.40 31.01
C ASP A 837 -20.06 -6.67 29.83
N ALA A 838 -20.06 -7.90 29.33
CA ALA A 838 -20.99 -8.41 28.32
C ALA A 838 -21.31 -9.86 28.71
N SER A 839 -22.37 -10.04 29.49
CA SER A 839 -22.73 -11.33 30.08
C SER A 839 -23.93 -11.93 29.35
N GLY A 840 -23.93 -13.26 29.13
CA GLY A 840 -25.07 -13.99 28.53
C GLY A 840 -24.77 -14.81 27.25
N ASN A 841 -23.57 -14.72 26.67
CA ASN A 841 -23.13 -15.50 25.49
C ASN A 841 -24.08 -15.43 24.26
N VAL A 842 -24.83 -14.34 24.12
CA VAL A 842 -25.86 -14.17 23.07
C VAL A 842 -25.55 -13.03 22.08
N PHE A 843 -24.52 -12.22 22.36
CA PHE A 843 -24.00 -11.17 21.49
C PHE A 843 -22.52 -10.90 21.79
N GLU A 844 -21.84 -10.27 20.85
CA GLU A 844 -20.54 -9.62 21.03
C GLU A 844 -20.74 -8.11 20.96
N ALA A 845 -20.02 -7.34 21.78
CA ALA A 845 -20.14 -5.88 21.78
C ALA A 845 -18.78 -5.20 22.00
N ASP A 846 -18.45 -4.23 21.15
CA ASP A 846 -17.27 -3.37 21.32
C ASP A 846 -17.47 -2.02 20.62
N PHE A 847 -16.66 -1.04 21.01
CA PHE A 847 -16.58 0.23 20.27
C PHE A 847 -15.82 0.03 18.97
N LEU A 848 -16.16 0.79 17.92
CA LEU A 848 -15.34 0.86 16.72
C LEU A 848 -13.93 1.32 17.07
N ARG A 849 -12.92 0.56 16.63
CA ARG A 849 -11.51 0.80 16.93
C ARG A 849 -10.73 1.25 15.71
N GLY A 850 -9.75 2.12 15.94
CA GLY A 850 -8.82 2.60 14.92
C GLY A 850 -7.68 1.61 14.70
N GLU A 851 -6.73 1.96 13.82
CA GLU A 851 -5.53 1.14 13.56
C GLU A 851 -4.66 0.92 14.82
N ASP A 852 -4.78 1.80 15.81
CA ASP A 852 -4.07 1.73 17.09
C ASP A 852 -4.76 0.82 18.14
N GLY A 853 -5.93 0.26 17.80
CA GLY A 853 -6.72 -0.60 18.69
C GLY A 853 -7.51 0.17 19.76
N ASN A 854 -7.52 1.51 19.75
CA ASN A 854 -8.31 2.31 20.69
C ASN A 854 -9.68 2.68 20.10
N PRO A 855 -10.71 2.89 20.94
CA PRO A 855 -12.01 3.38 20.49
C PRO A 855 -11.88 4.70 19.73
N VAL A 856 -12.48 4.78 18.54
CA VAL A 856 -12.44 5.98 17.70
C VAL A 856 -13.55 6.93 18.12
N ARG A 857 -13.17 8.17 18.42
CA ARG A 857 -14.11 9.28 18.57
C ARG A 857 -14.27 9.97 17.22
N GLY A 858 -15.49 10.03 16.69
CA GLY A 858 -15.80 10.72 15.44
C GLY A 858 -15.52 12.22 15.51
N GLU A 859 -15.45 12.88 14.35
CA GLU A 859 -15.27 14.34 14.26
C GLU A 859 -16.41 15.12 14.92
N ASP A 860 -17.61 14.52 15.00
CA ASP A 860 -18.76 15.06 15.70
C ASP A 860 -18.71 14.85 17.23
N GLY A 861 -17.68 14.17 17.72
CA GLY A 861 -17.45 13.91 19.14
C GLY A 861 -18.14 12.65 19.69
N SER A 862 -18.76 11.85 18.84
CA SER A 862 -19.45 10.63 19.25
C SER A 862 -18.58 9.37 19.15
N TYR A 863 -18.97 8.31 19.85
CA TYR A 863 -18.43 6.97 19.70
C TYR A 863 -19.52 6.03 19.16
N THR A 864 -19.15 5.08 18.32
CA THR A 864 -20.07 4.02 17.86
C THR A 864 -19.74 2.72 18.56
N LEU A 865 -20.68 2.21 19.35
CA LEU A 865 -20.66 0.86 19.89
C LEU A 865 -21.41 -0.07 18.93
N VAL A 866 -20.77 -1.17 18.53
CA VAL A 866 -21.36 -2.22 17.72
C VAL A 866 -21.72 -3.38 18.63
N LEU A 867 -22.97 -3.84 18.56
CA LEU A 867 -23.43 -5.07 19.19
C LEU A 867 -23.92 -6.02 18.10
N ASP A 868 -23.28 -7.18 17.98
CA ASP A 868 -23.61 -8.22 17.01
C ASP A 868 -24.20 -9.44 17.74
N PRO A 869 -25.49 -9.77 17.50
CA PRO A 869 -26.09 -10.98 18.05
C PRO A 869 -25.43 -12.25 17.53
N THR A 870 -25.23 -13.22 18.43
CA THR A 870 -24.60 -14.52 18.11
C THR A 870 -25.50 -15.70 18.46
N ALA A 871 -26.58 -15.47 19.23
CA ALA A 871 -27.57 -16.48 19.57
C ALA A 871 -28.87 -15.86 20.09
N VAL A 872 -29.98 -16.61 19.98
CA VAL A 872 -31.24 -16.30 20.67
C VAL A 872 -31.07 -16.46 22.18
N GLY A 873 -31.52 -15.48 22.98
CA GLY A 873 -31.48 -15.52 24.45
C GLY A 873 -31.47 -14.15 25.12
N ARG A 874 -30.95 -14.06 26.35
CA ARG A 874 -30.86 -12.80 27.11
C ARG A 874 -29.45 -12.60 27.68
N GLY A 875 -29.01 -11.35 27.74
CA GLY A 875 -27.74 -10.94 28.33
C GLY A 875 -27.81 -9.53 28.90
N GLU A 876 -26.70 -9.06 29.48
CA GLU A 876 -26.54 -7.69 29.99
C GLU A 876 -25.28 -7.08 29.39
N LEU A 877 -25.40 -5.87 28.84
CA LEU A 877 -24.30 -5.06 28.33
C LEU A 877 -24.03 -3.91 29.30
N THR A 878 -22.79 -3.80 29.78
CA THR A 878 -22.33 -2.63 30.53
C THR A 878 -21.11 -2.00 29.88
N PHE A 879 -21.16 -0.69 29.64
CA PHE A 879 -20.00 0.09 29.19
C PHE A 879 -19.87 1.40 29.96
N ARG A 880 -18.66 1.98 29.98
CA ARG A 880 -18.33 3.15 30.79
C ARG A 880 -17.44 4.15 30.05
N GLN A 881 -17.71 5.43 30.27
CA GLN A 881 -16.84 6.56 30.03
C GLN A 881 -16.23 7.00 31.38
N GLU A 882 -14.91 6.94 31.49
CA GLU A 882 -14.18 7.35 32.68
C GLU A 882 -14.19 8.89 32.87
N PRO A 883 -14.18 9.40 34.12
CA PRO A 883 -14.09 10.83 34.38
C PRO A 883 -12.72 11.40 33.98
N ASN A 884 -12.68 12.69 33.67
CA ASN A 884 -11.45 13.46 33.46
C ASN A 884 -11.49 14.77 34.27
N GLY A 885 -10.54 15.67 34.06
CA GLY A 885 -10.45 16.94 34.81
C GLY A 885 -11.55 17.93 34.48
N ALA A 886 -12.27 17.75 33.37
CA ALA A 886 -13.39 18.60 32.98
C ALA A 886 -14.75 17.93 33.16
N TYR A 887 -14.86 16.60 33.04
CA TYR A 887 -16.14 15.90 33.03
C TYR A 887 -16.19 14.74 34.04
N THR A 888 -17.37 14.55 34.64
CA THR A 888 -17.68 13.39 35.50
C THR A 888 -17.92 12.12 34.66
N GLY A 889 -17.89 10.94 35.29
CA GLY A 889 -17.99 9.66 34.59
C GLY A 889 -19.42 9.29 34.20
N SER A 890 -19.58 8.47 33.16
CA SER A 890 -20.89 7.96 32.72
C SER A 890 -20.83 6.44 32.52
N THR A 891 -21.78 5.70 33.09
CA THR A 891 -21.89 4.24 32.94
C THR A 891 -23.25 3.88 32.35
N TRP A 892 -23.29 2.98 31.38
CA TRP A 892 -24.52 2.49 30.78
C TRP A 892 -24.69 1.00 31.06
N VAL A 893 -25.90 0.60 31.44
CA VAL A 893 -26.28 -0.80 31.70
C VAL A 893 -27.54 -1.10 30.89
N TYR A 894 -27.45 -2.03 29.94
CA TYR A 894 -28.56 -2.45 29.09
C TYR A 894 -28.92 -3.92 29.33
N ASP A 895 -30.20 -4.18 29.58
CA ASP A 895 -30.76 -5.52 29.45
C ASP A 895 -30.91 -5.83 27.95
N VAL A 896 -30.27 -6.89 27.46
CA VAL A 896 -30.27 -7.28 26.03
C VAL A 896 -31.11 -8.54 25.84
N THR A 897 -32.11 -8.47 24.97
CA THR A 897 -32.94 -9.61 24.56
C THR A 897 -32.79 -9.87 23.06
N VAL A 898 -32.28 -11.05 22.70
CA VAL A 898 -32.19 -11.52 21.32
C VAL A 898 -33.32 -12.52 21.05
N LYS A 899 -34.28 -12.14 20.20
CA LYS A 899 -35.46 -12.93 19.84
C LYS A 899 -35.17 -13.88 18.67
N PRO A 900 -35.82 -15.06 18.61
CA PRO A 900 -35.82 -15.88 17.40
C PRO A 900 -36.66 -15.24 16.31
N GLU A 901 -36.45 -15.65 15.06
CA GLU A 901 -37.34 -15.38 13.94
C GLU A 901 -38.37 -16.52 13.84
N PRO A 902 -39.65 -16.28 14.20
CA PRO A 902 -40.67 -17.33 14.29
C PRO A 902 -40.93 -18.05 12.97
N LYS A 903 -40.69 -17.41 11.83
CA LYS A 903 -40.84 -18.03 10.51
C LYS A 903 -39.82 -19.13 10.24
N ILE A 904 -38.62 -19.07 10.84
CA ILE A 904 -37.59 -20.09 10.69
C ILE A 904 -37.97 -21.31 11.55
N ALA A 905 -38.20 -22.44 10.89
CA ALA A 905 -38.47 -23.69 11.60
C ALA A 905 -37.17 -24.23 12.23
N PRO A 906 -37.21 -24.75 13.47
CA PRO A 906 -36.04 -25.42 14.05
C PRO A 906 -35.67 -26.67 13.25
N ALA A 907 -34.38 -26.95 13.19
CA ALA A 907 -33.81 -28.15 12.59
C ALA A 907 -33.22 -29.03 13.69
N PRO A 908 -34.06 -29.73 14.49
CA PRO A 908 -33.58 -30.54 15.58
C PRO A 908 -32.79 -31.75 15.08
N ALA A 909 -31.81 -32.18 15.85
CA ALA A 909 -31.09 -33.43 15.69
C ALA A 909 -30.77 -34.02 17.07
N LEU A 910 -30.60 -35.34 17.10
CA LEU A 910 -30.31 -36.09 18.32
C LEU A 910 -29.14 -37.05 18.06
N ALA A 911 -28.15 -37.03 18.93
CA ALA A 911 -27.00 -37.93 18.87
C ALA A 911 -26.80 -38.63 20.22
N LYS A 912 -26.29 -39.86 20.20
CA LYS A 912 -26.01 -40.64 21.41
C LYS A 912 -24.75 -41.48 21.29
N ARG A 913 -23.95 -41.48 22.35
CA ARG A 913 -22.77 -42.35 22.48
C ARG A 913 -22.76 -43.09 23.80
N ALA A 914 -22.07 -44.23 23.82
CA ALA A 914 -21.90 -45.09 24.98
C ALA A 914 -20.40 -45.41 25.19
N GLU A 915 -19.93 -45.32 26.43
CA GLU A 915 -18.53 -45.54 26.80
C GLU A 915 -18.49 -46.52 27.98
N ASN A 916 -17.76 -47.63 27.86
CA ASN A 916 -17.49 -48.51 29.02
C ASN A 916 -16.33 -47.93 29.83
N LEU A 917 -16.62 -47.48 31.04
CA LEU A 917 -15.66 -46.88 31.96
C LEU A 917 -14.81 -47.93 32.71
N THR A 918 -15.27 -49.18 32.79
CA THR A 918 -14.57 -50.27 33.47
C THR A 918 -13.70 -51.07 32.51
N HIS A 919 -14.24 -51.41 31.33
CA HIS A 919 -13.53 -52.11 30.25
C HIS A 919 -13.63 -51.34 28.92
N PRO A 920 -12.86 -50.26 28.70
CA PRO A 920 -13.04 -49.37 27.54
C PRO A 920 -12.89 -50.01 26.16
N ASN A 921 -12.15 -51.12 26.06
CA ASN A 921 -11.89 -51.83 24.79
C ASN A 921 -12.26 -53.33 24.86
N GLY A 922 -12.75 -53.80 26.01
CA GLY A 922 -13.10 -55.19 26.24
C GLY A 922 -14.60 -55.43 26.04
N PRO A 923 -15.05 -56.69 25.95
CA PRO A 923 -16.48 -56.98 26.02
C PRO A 923 -17.06 -56.43 27.33
N THR A 924 -18.30 -55.96 27.27
CA THR A 924 -18.99 -55.46 28.45
C THR A 924 -19.42 -56.63 29.34
N GLN A 925 -19.03 -56.63 30.61
CA GLN A 925 -19.28 -57.71 31.57
C GLN A 925 -20.17 -57.23 32.75
N PRO A 926 -20.77 -58.15 33.53
CA PRO A 926 -21.47 -57.81 34.76
C PRO A 926 -20.65 -56.93 35.70
N GLY A 927 -21.26 -55.87 36.25
CA GLY A 927 -20.59 -54.89 37.11
C GLY A 927 -19.90 -53.74 36.38
N ASP A 928 -19.82 -53.76 35.05
CA ASP A 928 -19.23 -52.66 34.29
C ASP A 928 -20.03 -51.36 34.40
N ARG A 929 -19.33 -50.22 34.40
CA ARG A 929 -19.95 -48.89 34.40
C ARG A 929 -19.96 -48.33 32.99
N ILE A 930 -21.13 -48.00 32.47
CA ILE A 930 -21.32 -47.44 31.13
C ILE A 930 -21.78 -45.99 31.24
N ARG A 931 -21.08 -45.05 30.60
CA ARG A 931 -21.55 -43.67 30.46
C ARG A 931 -22.28 -43.49 29.14
N TYR A 932 -23.44 -42.88 29.19
CA TYR A 932 -24.18 -42.40 28.04
C TYR A 932 -24.16 -40.88 27.99
N THR A 933 -24.02 -40.35 26.78
CA THR A 933 -24.22 -38.93 26.50
C THR A 933 -25.16 -38.77 25.33
N ILE A 934 -26.26 -38.05 25.54
CA ILE A 934 -27.25 -37.69 24.53
C ILE A 934 -27.14 -36.20 24.26
N GLU A 935 -26.99 -35.81 23.01
CA GLU A 935 -26.94 -34.43 22.58
C GLU A 935 -28.18 -34.13 21.74
N ALA A 936 -29.02 -33.21 22.21
CA ALA A 936 -30.14 -32.66 21.46
C ALA A 936 -29.72 -31.28 20.93
N SER A 937 -29.73 -31.08 19.62
CA SER A 937 -29.24 -29.85 18.98
C SER A 937 -30.26 -29.24 18.05
N ASN A 938 -30.24 -27.92 17.85
CA ASN A 938 -31.02 -27.23 16.83
C ASN A 938 -30.09 -26.55 15.83
N GLY A 939 -30.05 -27.04 14.58
CA GLY A 939 -29.11 -26.55 13.57
C GLY A 939 -29.53 -25.29 12.83
N ALA A 940 -30.80 -24.85 12.92
CA ALA A 940 -31.29 -23.72 12.13
C ALA A 940 -31.07 -22.39 12.87
N ALA A 941 -30.11 -21.58 12.42
CA ALA A 941 -29.81 -20.28 13.03
C ALA A 941 -31.07 -19.37 13.04
N GLY A 942 -31.19 -18.55 14.07
CA GLY A 942 -32.37 -17.69 14.29
C GLY A 942 -33.66 -18.41 14.70
N SER A 943 -33.72 -19.75 14.69
CA SER A 943 -34.88 -20.50 15.18
C SER A 943 -34.81 -20.80 16.69
N LEU A 944 -35.91 -21.30 17.25
CA LEU A 944 -35.98 -21.79 18.63
C LEU A 944 -36.75 -23.12 18.69
N TRP A 945 -36.14 -24.14 19.30
CA TRP A 945 -36.79 -25.40 19.64
C TRP A 945 -37.12 -25.39 21.12
N THR A 946 -38.40 -25.20 21.46
CA THR A 946 -38.83 -24.98 22.83
C THR A 946 -39.26 -26.25 23.52
N ASN A 947 -39.28 -26.24 24.86
CA ASN A 947 -39.86 -27.31 25.67
C ASN A 947 -39.29 -28.71 25.36
N VAL A 948 -37.99 -28.80 25.10
CA VAL A 948 -37.34 -30.05 24.66
C VAL A 948 -37.30 -31.05 25.81
N VAL A 949 -37.73 -32.28 25.54
CA VAL A 949 -37.65 -33.42 26.47
C VAL A 949 -36.91 -34.56 25.80
N VAL A 950 -35.81 -35.01 26.41
CA VAL A 950 -35.04 -36.19 26.00
C VAL A 950 -35.57 -37.42 26.75
N THR A 951 -35.78 -38.52 26.04
CA THR A 951 -36.30 -39.78 26.60
C THR A 951 -35.40 -40.95 26.21
N ASP A 952 -35.09 -41.84 27.16
CA ASP A 952 -34.12 -42.93 27.00
C ASP A 952 -34.61 -44.22 27.68
N PRO A 953 -35.15 -45.19 26.91
CA PRO A 953 -35.49 -46.52 27.41
C PRO A 953 -34.25 -47.38 27.66
N LEU A 954 -33.77 -47.39 28.90
CA LEU A 954 -32.55 -48.09 29.31
C LEU A 954 -32.65 -49.60 29.05
N PRO A 955 -31.60 -50.25 28.48
CA PRO A 955 -31.53 -51.69 28.34
C PRO A 955 -31.80 -52.43 29.66
N ALA A 956 -32.44 -53.60 29.60
CA ALA A 956 -32.84 -54.36 30.78
C ALA A 956 -31.64 -54.88 31.60
N SER A 957 -30.50 -55.04 30.94
CA SER A 957 -29.19 -55.39 31.51
C SER A 957 -28.57 -54.29 32.38
N LEU A 958 -29.13 -53.07 32.36
CA LEU A 958 -28.54 -51.89 33.00
C LEU A 958 -29.36 -51.40 34.21
N GLU A 959 -28.65 -50.84 35.17
CA GLU A 959 -29.20 -50.10 36.30
C GLU A 959 -28.63 -48.67 36.29
N LEU A 960 -29.51 -47.66 36.30
CA LEU A 960 -29.10 -46.25 36.27
C LEU A 960 -28.47 -45.85 37.61
N ASP A 961 -27.30 -45.23 37.58
CA ASP A 961 -26.82 -44.42 38.71
C ASP A 961 -27.55 -43.08 38.69
N GLU A 962 -28.63 -42.97 39.47
CA GLU A 962 -29.47 -41.77 39.54
C GLU A 962 -28.68 -40.51 39.93
N GLY A 963 -27.57 -40.63 40.67
CA GLY A 963 -26.72 -39.51 41.07
C GLY A 963 -25.82 -38.97 39.94
N SER A 964 -25.76 -39.68 38.82
CA SER A 964 -24.91 -39.33 37.67
C SER A 964 -25.61 -38.46 36.62
N VAL A 965 -26.95 -38.30 36.70
CA VAL A 965 -27.74 -37.62 35.66
C VAL A 965 -27.48 -36.12 35.69
N ARG A 966 -26.97 -35.59 34.58
CA ARG A 966 -26.57 -34.19 34.40
C ARG A 966 -27.14 -33.61 33.11
N LEU A 967 -27.48 -32.32 33.15
CA LEU A 967 -27.88 -31.53 31.99
C LEU A 967 -26.90 -30.36 31.82
N ASP A 968 -26.40 -30.20 30.61
CA ASP A 968 -25.68 -29.02 30.17
C ASP A 968 -26.49 -28.35 29.04
N ASN A 969 -26.96 -27.13 29.25
CA ASN A 969 -27.60 -26.28 28.24
C ASN A 969 -27.13 -24.82 28.46
N PRO A 970 -25.89 -24.49 28.04
CA PRO A 970 -25.26 -23.22 28.39
C PRO A 970 -26.03 -22.00 27.91
N ARG A 971 -26.69 -22.08 26.75
CA ARG A 971 -27.52 -20.98 26.21
C ARG A 971 -28.86 -20.82 26.92
N GLY A 972 -29.34 -21.87 27.58
CA GLY A 972 -30.45 -21.80 28.54
C GLY A 972 -30.02 -21.38 29.95
N GLY A 973 -28.76 -20.99 30.17
CA GLY A 973 -28.22 -20.61 31.48
C GLY A 973 -27.93 -21.79 32.40
N ILE A 974 -27.81 -23.00 31.86
CA ILE A 974 -27.59 -24.25 32.60
C ILE A 974 -26.21 -24.80 32.24
N ALA A 975 -25.29 -24.82 33.21
CA ALA A 975 -23.95 -25.35 33.01
C ALA A 975 -23.71 -26.56 33.94
N ASP A 976 -23.51 -27.74 33.36
CA ASP A 976 -23.23 -29.02 34.06
C ASP A 976 -24.08 -29.23 35.33
N MET A 977 -25.39 -29.04 35.21
CA MET A 977 -26.31 -29.12 36.34
C MET A 977 -26.65 -30.58 36.66
N ALA A 978 -26.37 -31.01 37.89
CA ALA A 978 -26.86 -32.27 38.43
C ALA A 978 -28.39 -32.21 38.60
N LEU A 979 -29.10 -33.22 38.09
CA LEU A 979 -30.55 -33.25 38.09
C LEU A 979 -31.12 -33.93 39.34
N THR A 980 -32.30 -33.48 39.78
CA THR A 980 -33.01 -34.10 40.90
C THR A 980 -34.11 -35.05 40.41
N ARG A 981 -34.18 -36.26 40.97
CA ARG A 981 -35.24 -37.23 40.64
C ARG A 981 -36.63 -36.75 41.05
N ALA A 982 -37.61 -36.97 40.17
CA ALA A 982 -39.03 -36.74 40.39
C ALA A 982 -39.85 -37.97 39.97
N ASP A 983 -41.08 -38.10 40.50
CA ASP A 983 -41.99 -39.20 40.15
C ASP A 983 -42.45 -39.14 38.67
N ALA A 984 -42.54 -37.93 38.13
CA ALA A 984 -42.80 -37.63 36.72
C ALA A 984 -42.28 -36.22 36.40
N THR A 985 -42.00 -35.95 35.12
CA THR A 985 -41.52 -34.65 34.63
C THR A 985 -42.36 -34.16 33.45
N ALA A 986 -42.75 -32.89 33.46
CA ALA A 986 -43.27 -32.16 32.30
C ALA A 986 -42.14 -31.36 31.62
N ALA A 987 -42.38 -30.85 30.41
CA ALA A 987 -41.36 -30.14 29.63
C ALA A 987 -40.77 -28.90 30.33
N GLY A 988 -41.52 -28.25 31.20
CA GLY A 988 -41.05 -27.11 31.99
C GLY A 988 -40.26 -27.46 33.27
N ASP A 989 -40.15 -28.75 33.65
CA ASP A 989 -39.46 -29.20 34.87
C ASP A 989 -37.93 -29.29 34.69
N VAL A 990 -37.33 -28.31 34.02
CA VAL A 990 -35.87 -28.26 33.78
C VAL A 990 -35.12 -28.27 35.13
N GLY A 991 -34.08 -29.11 35.24
CA GLY A 991 -33.41 -29.38 36.53
C GLY A 991 -33.88 -30.66 37.23
N ARG A 992 -34.84 -31.39 36.66
CA ARG A 992 -35.31 -32.68 37.17
C ARG A 992 -35.22 -33.78 36.12
N PHE A 993 -35.28 -35.02 36.57
CA PHE A 993 -35.50 -36.18 35.70
C PHE A 993 -36.51 -37.14 36.34
N SER A 994 -37.14 -37.98 35.52
CA SER A 994 -37.95 -39.11 36.02
C SER A 994 -37.46 -40.42 35.43
N LEU A 995 -37.64 -41.50 36.19
CA LEU A 995 -37.32 -42.87 35.76
C LEU A 995 -38.56 -43.74 35.97
N SER A 996 -39.12 -44.28 34.88
CA SER A 996 -40.30 -45.14 34.95
C SER A 996 -39.98 -46.49 35.61
N ALA A 997 -41.00 -47.15 36.17
CA ALA A 997 -40.88 -48.58 36.44
C ALA A 997 -40.64 -49.37 35.13
N PRO A 998 -39.95 -50.53 35.17
CA PRO A 998 -39.78 -51.38 34.01
C PRO A 998 -41.12 -51.77 33.37
N GLY A 999 -41.24 -51.53 32.05
CA GLY A 999 -42.42 -51.96 31.28
C GLY A 999 -42.42 -53.47 30.98
N ALA A 1000 -43.36 -53.93 30.14
CA ALA A 1000 -43.47 -55.34 29.74
C ALA A 1000 -42.22 -55.91 29.04
N GLY A 1001 -41.33 -55.05 28.54
CA GLY A 1001 -40.03 -55.41 27.96
C GLY A 1001 -38.83 -55.22 28.89
N GLY A 1002 -39.04 -55.04 30.20
CA GLY A 1002 -37.97 -54.93 31.21
C GLY A 1002 -37.19 -53.61 31.24
N ARG A 1003 -37.45 -52.68 30.32
CA ARG A 1003 -36.76 -51.39 30.22
C ARG A 1003 -37.41 -50.31 31.07
N SER A 1004 -36.61 -49.60 31.86
CA SER A 1004 -37.02 -48.37 32.56
C SER A 1004 -36.75 -47.18 31.65
N VAL A 1005 -37.66 -46.21 31.60
CA VAL A 1005 -37.54 -45.04 30.71
C VAL A 1005 -37.09 -43.83 31.52
N LEU A 1006 -35.92 -43.31 31.20
CA LEU A 1006 -35.39 -42.04 31.70
C LEU A 1006 -35.99 -40.89 30.88
N SER A 1007 -36.56 -39.88 31.53
CA SER A 1007 -37.06 -38.66 30.87
C SER A 1007 -36.45 -37.42 31.51
N VAL A 1008 -35.87 -36.55 30.67
CA VAL A 1008 -35.12 -35.36 31.05
C VAL A 1008 -35.61 -34.14 30.25
N PRO A 1009 -36.30 -33.17 30.89
CA PRO A 1009 -36.57 -31.87 30.29
C PRO A 1009 -35.28 -31.07 30.12
N ALA A 1010 -34.92 -30.79 28.86
CA ALA A 1010 -33.69 -30.09 28.47
C ALA A 1010 -33.88 -28.56 28.31
N GLY A 1011 -35.13 -28.09 28.29
CA GLY A 1011 -35.48 -26.68 28.14
C GLY A 1011 -35.50 -26.24 26.67
N ASP A 1012 -35.29 -24.94 26.42
CA ASP A 1012 -35.28 -24.38 25.08
C ASP A 1012 -33.87 -24.45 24.45
N ILE A 1013 -33.81 -24.73 23.15
CA ILE A 1013 -32.57 -24.87 22.37
C ILE A 1013 -32.66 -23.94 21.15
N GLY A 1014 -31.96 -22.81 21.23
CA GLY A 1014 -31.82 -21.86 20.12
C GLY A 1014 -31.05 -22.46 18.94
N GLY A 1015 -31.21 -21.87 17.75
CA GLY A 1015 -30.43 -22.22 16.57
C GLY A 1015 -28.93 -22.22 16.83
N GLY A 1016 -28.20 -23.17 16.25
CA GLY A 1016 -26.76 -23.37 16.48
C GLY A 1016 -26.39 -23.81 17.90
N ALA A 1017 -27.35 -24.18 18.75
CA ALA A 1017 -27.12 -24.60 20.13
C ALA A 1017 -27.44 -26.09 20.34
N ASN A 1018 -26.96 -26.63 21.46
CA ASN A 1018 -27.30 -27.96 21.93
C ASN A 1018 -27.55 -28.00 23.44
N ALA A 1019 -28.24 -29.05 23.86
CA ALA A 1019 -28.36 -29.46 25.25
C ALA A 1019 -27.88 -30.91 25.36
N THR A 1020 -27.04 -31.17 26.36
CA THR A 1020 -26.40 -32.47 26.57
C THR A 1020 -26.89 -33.10 27.86
N VAL A 1021 -27.43 -34.31 27.77
CA VAL A 1021 -27.79 -35.15 28.92
C VAL A 1021 -26.74 -36.23 29.08
N THR A 1022 -26.09 -36.29 30.25
CA THR A 1022 -25.09 -37.33 30.57
C THR A 1022 -25.57 -38.14 31.77
N PHE A 1023 -25.43 -39.46 31.71
CA PHE A 1023 -25.73 -40.36 32.83
C PHE A 1023 -24.89 -41.63 32.73
N GLU A 1024 -24.77 -42.33 33.85
CA GLU A 1024 -24.01 -43.56 33.98
C GLU A 1024 -24.93 -44.70 34.43
N CYS A 1025 -24.67 -45.89 33.92
CA CYS A 1025 -25.36 -47.12 34.29
C CYS A 1025 -24.34 -48.16 34.76
N THR A 1026 -24.76 -49.08 35.63
CA THR A 1026 -24.01 -50.30 35.95
C THR A 1026 -24.66 -51.50 35.29
N VAL A 1027 -23.87 -52.39 34.70
CA VAL A 1027 -24.36 -53.68 34.18
C VAL A 1027 -24.74 -54.56 35.35
N ARG A 1028 -25.98 -55.07 35.34
CA ARG A 1028 -26.50 -55.92 36.41
C ARG A 1028 -25.73 -57.24 36.50
N GLY A 1029 -25.59 -57.76 37.72
CA GLY A 1029 -25.14 -59.13 37.97
C GLY A 1029 -26.26 -60.15 37.78
N GLU A 1030 -25.91 -61.44 37.79
CA GLU A 1030 -26.88 -62.56 37.70
C GLU A 1030 -27.80 -62.49 36.47
N LEU A 1031 -27.27 -62.04 35.32
CA LEU A 1031 -28.03 -62.01 34.07
C LEU A 1031 -28.35 -63.42 33.57
N ASP A 1032 -29.54 -63.58 33.02
CA ASP A 1032 -29.89 -64.80 32.28
C ASP A 1032 -29.29 -64.73 30.88
N PHE A 1033 -28.10 -65.30 30.70
CA PHE A 1033 -27.41 -65.34 29.40
C PHE A 1033 -28.14 -66.18 28.34
N SER A 1034 -29.21 -66.89 28.70
CA SER A 1034 -30.07 -67.59 27.74
C SER A 1034 -31.19 -66.71 27.16
N ASP A 1035 -31.48 -65.55 27.78
CA ASP A 1035 -32.45 -64.56 27.29
C ASP A 1035 -31.73 -63.42 26.55
N PRO A 1036 -31.86 -63.31 25.22
CA PRO A 1036 -31.24 -62.23 24.45
C PRO A 1036 -31.66 -60.83 24.91
N ALA A 1037 -32.85 -60.67 25.48
CA ALA A 1037 -33.31 -59.38 25.98
C ALA A 1037 -32.66 -58.99 27.32
N ALA A 1038 -32.25 -59.97 28.13
CA ALA A 1038 -31.59 -59.76 29.41
C ALA A 1038 -30.12 -59.32 29.26
N VAL A 1039 -29.50 -59.63 28.11
CA VAL A 1039 -28.09 -59.30 27.82
C VAL A 1039 -27.91 -58.21 26.75
N ASP A 1040 -28.98 -57.70 26.14
CA ASP A 1040 -28.91 -56.63 25.13
C ASP A 1040 -28.35 -55.32 25.73
N LEU A 1041 -27.50 -54.63 24.96
CA LEU A 1041 -26.94 -53.32 25.31
C LEU A 1041 -27.39 -52.21 24.33
N GLY A 1042 -28.13 -52.55 23.27
CA GLY A 1042 -28.61 -51.60 22.28
C GLY A 1042 -29.51 -50.52 22.91
N ASN A 1043 -28.97 -49.30 23.04
CA ASN A 1043 -29.66 -48.20 23.70
C ASN A 1043 -30.02 -47.06 22.73
N VAL A 1044 -31.30 -46.70 22.63
CA VAL A 1044 -31.84 -45.69 21.71
C VAL A 1044 -32.46 -44.55 22.50
N ALA A 1045 -32.18 -43.30 22.14
CA ALA A 1045 -32.83 -42.13 22.72
C ALA A 1045 -33.78 -41.47 21.72
N SER A 1046 -34.80 -40.79 22.24
CA SER A 1046 -35.73 -39.96 21.49
C SER A 1046 -35.84 -38.57 22.11
N SER A 1047 -36.35 -37.60 21.36
CA SER A 1047 -36.62 -36.26 21.88
C SER A 1047 -37.83 -35.61 21.21
N THR A 1048 -38.50 -34.71 21.91
CA THR A 1048 -39.62 -33.94 21.38
C THR A 1048 -39.67 -32.55 22.00
N GLY A 1049 -40.24 -31.59 21.29
CA GLY A 1049 -40.47 -30.23 21.77
C GLY A 1049 -41.50 -29.49 20.91
N THR A 1050 -41.49 -28.17 20.96
CA THR A 1050 -42.37 -27.25 20.23
C THR A 1050 -41.55 -26.13 19.56
N ARG A 1051 -42.20 -25.17 18.91
CA ARG A 1051 -41.56 -23.98 18.33
C ARG A 1051 -42.48 -22.75 18.44
N PRO A 1052 -41.95 -21.51 18.39
CA PRO A 1052 -42.76 -20.31 18.24
C PRO A 1052 -43.70 -20.40 17.02
N ASP A 1053 -44.91 -19.84 17.14
CA ASP A 1053 -45.89 -19.84 16.06
C ASP A 1053 -45.49 -18.83 14.95
N PRO A 1054 -45.24 -19.29 13.71
CA PRO A 1054 -44.82 -18.41 12.61
C PRO A 1054 -45.88 -17.37 12.21
N GLU A 1055 -47.16 -17.61 12.50
CA GLU A 1055 -48.27 -16.71 12.17
C GLU A 1055 -48.69 -15.84 13.38
N ASN A 1056 -48.30 -16.23 14.59
CA ASN A 1056 -48.55 -15.48 15.82
C ASN A 1056 -47.37 -15.59 16.80
N PRO A 1057 -46.26 -14.87 16.56
CA PRO A 1057 -45.04 -14.93 17.36
C PRO A 1057 -45.21 -14.78 18.87
N ASP A 1058 -46.19 -13.98 19.30
CA ASP A 1058 -46.50 -13.72 20.71
C ASP A 1058 -47.54 -14.71 21.30
N GLY A 1059 -47.98 -15.67 20.50
CA GLY A 1059 -48.90 -16.75 20.87
C GLY A 1059 -48.21 -17.95 21.53
N PRO A 1060 -48.98 -18.98 21.93
CA PRO A 1060 -48.41 -20.21 22.45
C PRO A 1060 -47.67 -20.99 21.36
N ASP A 1061 -46.58 -21.67 21.74
CA ASP A 1061 -45.81 -22.50 20.82
C ASP A 1061 -46.63 -23.61 20.14
N VAL A 1062 -46.25 -23.93 18.90
CA VAL A 1062 -46.87 -24.97 18.05
C VAL A 1062 -45.96 -26.19 17.91
N GLY A 1063 -46.54 -27.39 17.78
CA GLY A 1063 -45.78 -28.64 17.71
C GLY A 1063 -46.67 -29.89 17.92
N PRO A 1064 -46.08 -31.10 17.93
CA PRO A 1064 -44.68 -31.37 18.28
C PRO A 1064 -43.68 -31.19 17.13
N VAL A 1065 -42.44 -30.86 17.50
CA VAL A 1065 -41.24 -30.93 16.66
C VAL A 1065 -40.31 -31.98 17.27
N ALA A 1066 -40.00 -33.03 16.51
CA ALA A 1066 -39.15 -34.13 16.96
C ALA A 1066 -38.18 -34.56 15.83
N PRO A 1067 -36.88 -34.73 16.11
CA PRO A 1067 -35.96 -35.37 15.18
C PRO A 1067 -36.19 -36.90 15.16
N PRO A 1068 -35.58 -37.63 14.21
CA PRO A 1068 -35.48 -39.08 14.31
C PRO A 1068 -34.84 -39.53 15.63
N ASP A 1069 -35.26 -40.68 16.14
CA ASP A 1069 -34.59 -41.36 17.26
C ASP A 1069 -33.13 -41.68 16.89
N THR A 1070 -32.26 -41.80 17.90
CA THR A 1070 -30.87 -42.16 17.65
C THR A 1070 -30.73 -43.59 17.12
N ASP A 1071 -29.67 -43.87 16.37
CA ASP A 1071 -29.26 -45.26 16.14
C ASP A 1071 -28.96 -45.96 17.49
N PRO A 1072 -29.09 -47.31 17.57
CA PRO A 1072 -28.73 -48.04 18.78
C PRO A 1072 -27.26 -47.82 19.15
N SER A 1073 -27.03 -47.23 20.33
CA SER A 1073 -25.71 -46.98 20.87
C SER A 1073 -25.28 -48.12 21.80
N THR A 1074 -24.09 -48.66 21.58
CA THR A 1074 -23.49 -49.75 22.38
C THR A 1074 -22.06 -49.38 22.76
N PRO A 1075 -21.57 -49.82 23.92
CA PRO A 1075 -20.15 -49.66 24.26
C PRO A 1075 -19.26 -50.41 23.25
N PRO A 1076 -17.98 -50.00 23.11
CA PRO A 1076 -16.99 -50.83 22.44
C PRO A 1076 -16.94 -52.24 23.06
N GLY A 1077 -16.72 -53.28 22.25
CA GLY A 1077 -16.63 -54.67 22.72
C GLY A 1077 -17.85 -55.56 22.40
N GLY A 1078 -18.96 -54.99 21.93
CA GLY A 1078 -20.09 -55.74 21.38
C GLY A 1078 -21.45 -55.25 21.87
N GLY A 1079 -22.52 -55.66 21.18
CA GLY A 1079 -23.91 -55.24 21.48
C GLY A 1079 -24.60 -56.02 22.60
N THR A 1080 -23.91 -56.91 23.29
CA THR A 1080 -24.47 -57.72 24.39
C THR A 1080 -23.46 -57.86 25.53
N VAL A 1081 -23.96 -58.10 26.74
CA VAL A 1081 -23.13 -58.43 27.90
C VAL A 1081 -22.51 -59.83 27.72
N ALA A 1082 -21.19 -59.95 27.94
CA ALA A 1082 -20.47 -61.21 28.00
C ALA A 1082 -20.43 -61.75 29.44
N PRO A 1083 -20.38 -63.07 29.66
CA PRO A 1083 -20.14 -63.64 30.99
C PRO A 1083 -18.85 -63.12 31.62
N ALA A 1084 -18.76 -63.20 32.94
CA ALA A 1084 -17.52 -62.91 33.67
C ALA A 1084 -16.47 -64.02 33.42
N ASP A 1085 -15.19 -63.71 33.70
CA ASP A 1085 -14.12 -64.69 33.51
C ASP A 1085 -14.15 -65.79 34.59
N PRO A 1086 -13.88 -67.05 34.24
CA PRO A 1086 -13.94 -68.19 35.17
C PRO A 1086 -12.73 -68.26 36.12
N ASP A 1087 -12.91 -68.90 37.29
CA ASP A 1087 -11.80 -69.34 38.17
C ASP A 1087 -11.59 -70.84 37.97
N VAL A 1088 -10.79 -71.20 36.96
CA VAL A 1088 -10.61 -72.59 36.52
C VAL A 1088 -9.66 -73.34 37.44
N ARG A 1089 -10.10 -74.49 37.97
CA ARG A 1089 -9.30 -75.34 38.87
C ARG A 1089 -9.34 -76.80 38.44
N VAL A 1090 -8.19 -77.46 38.47
CA VAL A 1090 -8.08 -78.89 38.14
C VAL A 1090 -7.43 -79.65 39.28
N SER A 1091 -8.03 -80.76 39.68
CA SER A 1091 -7.44 -81.71 40.63
C SER A 1091 -7.46 -83.12 40.07
N LYS A 1092 -6.52 -83.95 40.52
CA LYS A 1092 -6.36 -85.32 40.04
C LYS A 1092 -5.99 -86.25 41.18
N SER A 1093 -6.56 -87.44 41.16
CA SER A 1093 -6.25 -88.52 42.10
C SER A 1093 -6.16 -89.86 41.39
N VAL A 1094 -5.40 -90.78 41.98
CA VAL A 1094 -5.21 -92.14 41.47
C VAL A 1094 -5.42 -93.16 42.59
N GLU A 1095 -6.20 -94.20 42.30
CA GLU A 1095 -6.42 -95.34 43.19
C GLU A 1095 -5.92 -96.63 42.52
N ASN A 1096 -5.14 -97.44 43.23
CA ASN A 1096 -4.79 -98.77 42.74
C ASN A 1096 -5.91 -99.77 43.10
N LEU A 1097 -6.67 -100.22 42.09
CA LEU A 1097 -7.80 -101.14 42.23
C LEU A 1097 -7.34 -102.58 42.48
N THR A 1098 -6.17 -102.97 41.97
CA THR A 1098 -5.62 -104.31 42.16
C THR A 1098 -5.02 -104.47 43.56
N ALA A 1099 -4.36 -103.43 44.06
CA ALA A 1099 -3.72 -103.41 45.37
C ALA A 1099 -4.03 -102.10 46.14
N PRO A 1100 -5.25 -101.94 46.69
CA PRO A 1100 -5.64 -100.74 47.41
C PRO A 1100 -4.72 -100.44 48.59
N GLY A 1101 -4.20 -99.22 48.66
CA GLY A 1101 -3.31 -98.75 49.75
C GLY A 1101 -1.87 -99.27 49.71
N ALA A 1102 -1.47 -99.97 48.65
CA ALA A 1102 -0.08 -100.37 48.46
C ALA A 1102 0.84 -99.15 48.28
N LYS A 1103 2.05 -99.22 48.85
CA LYS A 1103 3.05 -98.14 48.77
C LYS A 1103 3.85 -98.14 47.46
N VAL A 1104 3.68 -99.17 46.63
CA VAL A 1104 4.34 -99.36 45.34
C VAL A 1104 3.33 -99.91 44.36
N THR A 1105 3.49 -99.55 43.09
CA THR A 1105 2.66 -100.04 41.99
C THR A 1105 3.37 -101.18 41.27
N HIS A 1106 2.68 -102.28 41.03
CA HIS A 1106 3.21 -103.45 40.36
C HIS A 1106 2.79 -103.53 38.88
N LEU A 1107 3.60 -104.24 38.09
CA LEU A 1107 3.26 -104.58 36.72
C LEU A 1107 1.92 -105.33 36.68
N GLY A 1108 1.00 -104.88 35.83
CA GLY A 1108 -0.34 -105.43 35.67
C GLY A 1108 -1.39 -104.83 36.61
N ASP A 1109 -1.03 -103.92 37.53
CA ASP A 1109 -1.99 -103.24 38.39
C ASP A 1109 -2.99 -102.43 37.57
N ARG A 1110 -4.25 -102.39 38.04
CA ARG A 1110 -5.32 -101.56 37.51
C ARG A 1110 -5.41 -100.29 38.33
N LEU A 1111 -5.20 -99.14 37.71
CA LEU A 1111 -5.29 -97.83 38.35
C LEU A 1111 -6.57 -97.14 37.91
N ARG A 1112 -7.30 -96.52 38.83
CA ARG A 1112 -8.39 -95.60 38.51
C ARG A 1112 -7.91 -94.17 38.71
N TYR A 1113 -7.94 -93.40 37.63
CA TYR A 1113 -7.73 -91.96 37.68
C TYR A 1113 -9.08 -91.25 37.81
N THR A 1114 -9.10 -90.19 38.61
CA THR A 1114 -10.22 -89.25 38.73
C THR A 1114 -9.66 -87.85 38.56
N VAL A 1115 -10.11 -87.15 37.52
CA VAL A 1115 -9.78 -85.75 37.22
C VAL A 1115 -11.02 -84.91 37.44
N THR A 1116 -10.92 -83.86 38.24
CA THR A 1116 -12.00 -82.91 38.48
C THR A 1116 -11.59 -81.55 37.94
N LEU A 1117 -12.39 -81.00 37.02
CA LEU A 1117 -12.34 -79.63 36.52
C LEU A 1117 -13.48 -78.85 37.16
N GLU A 1118 -13.20 -77.72 37.80
CA GLU A 1118 -14.16 -76.86 38.49
C GLU A 1118 -14.00 -75.41 37.99
N ASN A 1119 -15.11 -74.70 37.78
CA ASN A 1119 -15.10 -73.24 37.72
C ASN A 1119 -15.54 -72.72 39.10
N ALA A 1120 -14.61 -72.21 39.90
CA ALA A 1120 -14.85 -71.70 41.25
C ALA A 1120 -15.26 -70.21 41.27
N GLY A 1121 -15.51 -69.62 40.09
CA GLY A 1121 -15.86 -68.22 39.91
C GLY A 1121 -17.31 -67.90 40.29
N ALA A 1122 -17.72 -66.65 40.08
CA ALA A 1122 -19.10 -66.20 40.30
C ALA A 1122 -20.08 -66.92 39.37
N ALA A 1123 -21.37 -66.99 39.73
CA ALA A 1123 -22.37 -67.75 38.98
C ALA A 1123 -22.55 -67.27 37.51
N ASP A 1124 -22.25 -66.00 37.25
CA ASP A 1124 -22.25 -65.36 35.92
C ASP A 1124 -20.90 -65.48 35.19
N SER A 1125 -19.93 -66.20 35.75
CA SER A 1125 -18.69 -66.56 35.06
C SER A 1125 -18.83 -67.86 34.26
N CYS A 1126 -18.10 -67.98 33.16
CA CYS A 1126 -18.17 -69.17 32.32
C CYS A 1126 -16.81 -69.50 31.70
N LEU A 1127 -16.35 -70.74 31.85
CA LEU A 1127 -15.33 -71.31 30.96
C LEU A 1127 -16.06 -71.91 29.77
N MET A 1128 -16.02 -71.22 28.64
CA MET A 1128 -16.76 -71.64 27.45
C MET A 1128 -16.04 -72.80 26.75
N ALA A 1129 -16.80 -73.71 26.16
CA ALA A 1129 -16.31 -74.88 25.44
C ALA A 1129 -15.23 -75.68 26.23
N ALA A 1130 -15.45 -75.83 27.54
CA ALA A 1130 -14.49 -76.45 28.43
C ALA A 1130 -14.16 -77.89 27.99
N ALA A 1131 -12.90 -78.28 28.15
CA ALA A 1131 -12.41 -79.63 27.86
C ALA A 1131 -11.32 -80.05 28.85
N VAL A 1132 -11.23 -81.36 29.11
CA VAL A 1132 -10.17 -81.95 29.95
C VAL A 1132 -9.28 -82.82 29.08
N SER A 1133 -7.96 -82.67 29.23
CA SER A 1133 -6.95 -83.51 28.60
C SER A 1133 -5.99 -84.12 29.61
N ASP A 1134 -5.55 -85.36 29.38
CA ASP A 1134 -4.71 -86.15 30.28
C ASP A 1134 -3.67 -86.95 29.47
N PRO A 1135 -2.44 -86.41 29.31
CA PRO A 1135 -1.34 -87.11 28.67
C PRO A 1135 -0.78 -88.23 29.56
N LEU A 1136 -1.02 -89.49 29.17
CA LEU A 1136 -0.66 -90.65 29.97
C LEU A 1136 0.83 -91.03 29.85
N PRO A 1137 1.54 -91.22 30.98
CA PRO A 1137 2.93 -91.67 30.99
C PRO A 1137 3.14 -92.98 30.23
N ALA A 1138 4.35 -93.17 29.71
CA ALA A 1138 4.74 -94.43 29.06
C ALA A 1138 4.53 -95.62 30.01
N GLY A 1139 3.82 -96.64 29.54
CA GLY A 1139 3.50 -97.83 30.35
C GLY A 1139 2.23 -97.71 31.20
N ILE A 1140 1.52 -96.59 31.19
CA ILE A 1140 0.15 -96.50 31.74
C ILE A 1140 -0.81 -96.51 30.55
N GLU A 1141 -1.58 -97.59 30.37
CA GLU A 1141 -2.49 -97.75 29.22
C GLU A 1141 -3.96 -97.79 29.66
N PRO A 1142 -4.86 -96.99 29.07
CA PRO A 1142 -6.26 -96.96 29.45
C PRO A 1142 -6.96 -98.26 29.11
N VAL A 1143 -7.92 -98.64 29.96
CA VAL A 1143 -8.74 -99.82 29.80
C VAL A 1143 -9.93 -99.47 28.91
N PRO A 1144 -10.11 -100.12 27.75
CA PRO A 1144 -11.25 -99.88 26.87
C PRO A 1144 -12.59 -99.99 27.61
N GLY A 1145 -13.50 -99.04 27.37
CA GLY A 1145 -14.83 -98.96 27.92
C GLY A 1145 -14.95 -98.34 29.32
N THR A 1146 -13.85 -97.85 29.91
CA THR A 1146 -13.83 -97.37 31.31
C THR A 1146 -13.91 -95.87 31.48
N LEU A 1147 -13.75 -95.07 30.40
CA LEU A 1147 -13.83 -93.62 30.49
C LEU A 1147 -15.27 -93.18 30.78
N ARG A 1148 -15.46 -92.33 31.78
CA ARG A 1148 -16.75 -91.81 32.24
C ARG A 1148 -16.62 -90.34 32.63
N LEU A 1149 -17.51 -89.49 32.16
CA LEU A 1149 -17.62 -88.08 32.57
C LEU A 1149 -18.90 -87.90 33.38
N SER A 1150 -18.88 -87.06 34.41
CA SER A 1150 -20.07 -86.59 35.13
C SER A 1150 -19.93 -85.09 35.36
N VAL A 1151 -20.94 -84.31 35.00
CA VAL A 1151 -20.99 -82.87 35.25
C VAL A 1151 -21.96 -82.65 36.43
N ASP A 1152 -21.54 -81.89 37.43
CA ASP A 1152 -22.24 -81.58 38.69
C ASP A 1152 -22.79 -82.77 39.47
N GLY A 1153 -22.09 -83.90 39.42
CA GLY A 1153 -22.54 -85.14 40.05
C GLY A 1153 -23.78 -85.75 39.39
N GLY A 1154 -24.12 -85.30 38.17
CA GLY A 1154 -25.17 -85.85 37.32
C GLY A 1154 -24.84 -87.24 36.79
N GLU A 1155 -25.71 -87.78 35.92
CA GLU A 1155 -25.57 -89.13 35.37
C GLU A 1155 -24.19 -89.34 34.71
N SER A 1156 -23.60 -90.50 34.95
CA SER A 1156 -22.29 -90.84 34.38
C SER A 1156 -22.40 -91.10 32.88
N ILE A 1157 -21.82 -90.21 32.09
CA ILE A 1157 -21.77 -90.25 30.63
C ILE A 1157 -20.63 -91.18 30.19
N ALA A 1158 -20.95 -92.18 29.36
CA ALA A 1158 -19.93 -93.03 28.74
C ALA A 1158 -19.15 -92.25 27.67
N VAL A 1159 -17.85 -92.10 27.90
CA VAL A 1159 -16.94 -91.47 26.94
C VAL A 1159 -16.42 -92.55 25.98
N PRO A 1160 -16.49 -92.37 24.65
CA PRO A 1160 -15.95 -93.33 23.69
C PRO A 1160 -14.43 -93.50 23.84
N ASP A 1161 -13.92 -94.72 23.64
CA ASP A 1161 -12.47 -95.01 23.69
C ASP A 1161 -11.65 -94.22 22.67
N ALA A 1162 -12.29 -93.66 21.65
CA ALA A 1162 -11.67 -92.75 20.68
C ALA A 1162 -11.18 -91.43 21.32
N ALA A 1163 -11.60 -91.12 22.55
CA ALA A 1163 -11.05 -90.01 23.33
C ALA A 1163 -9.58 -90.23 23.72
N TYR A 1164 -9.05 -91.47 23.67
CA TYR A 1164 -7.61 -91.73 23.81
C TYR A 1164 -6.92 -91.76 22.45
N ASP A 1165 -6.13 -90.73 22.16
CA ASP A 1165 -5.24 -90.75 21.01
C ASP A 1165 -3.96 -91.52 21.33
N ARG A 1166 -3.74 -92.64 20.64
CA ARG A 1166 -2.56 -93.48 20.81
C ARG A 1166 -1.26 -92.84 20.32
N ALA A 1167 -1.33 -91.89 19.38
CA ALA A 1167 -0.14 -91.24 18.84
C ALA A 1167 0.46 -90.27 19.86
N SER A 1168 -0.37 -89.41 20.46
CA SER A 1168 0.02 -88.48 21.53
C SER A 1168 0.02 -89.09 22.94
N ARG A 1169 -0.65 -90.24 23.12
CA ARG A 1169 -0.95 -90.87 24.42
C ARG A 1169 -1.84 -90.00 25.33
N THR A 1170 -2.71 -89.18 24.75
CA THR A 1170 -3.55 -88.24 25.50
C THR A 1170 -5.01 -88.66 25.48
N ILE A 1171 -5.65 -88.68 26.64
CA ILE A 1171 -7.11 -88.69 26.74
C ILE A 1171 -7.60 -87.25 26.63
N ALA A 1172 -8.55 -86.94 25.76
CA ALA A 1172 -9.16 -85.59 25.67
C ALA A 1172 -10.69 -85.69 25.54
N VAL A 1173 -11.41 -84.95 26.39
CA VAL A 1173 -12.87 -85.05 26.53
C VAL A 1173 -13.50 -83.66 26.66
N THR A 1174 -14.53 -83.37 25.86
CA THR A 1174 -15.33 -82.15 25.96
C THR A 1174 -16.23 -82.18 27.20
N VAL A 1175 -16.26 -81.08 27.94
CA VAL A 1175 -17.07 -80.86 29.15
C VAL A 1175 -18.30 -80.00 28.88
N GLY A 1176 -18.28 -79.11 27.89
CA GLY A 1176 -19.38 -78.14 27.68
C GLY A 1176 -19.04 -76.76 28.25
N ASP A 1177 -20.02 -75.88 28.35
CA ASP A 1177 -19.82 -74.59 29.01
C ASP A 1177 -19.87 -74.77 30.54
N LEU A 1178 -18.79 -74.43 31.22
CA LEU A 1178 -18.66 -74.63 32.66
C LEU A 1178 -18.88 -73.31 33.42
N TRP A 1179 -20.13 -73.12 33.84
CA TRP A 1179 -20.56 -71.96 34.62
C TRP A 1179 -19.98 -71.96 36.04
N GLY A 1180 -19.85 -70.78 36.66
CA GLY A 1180 -19.26 -70.65 37.98
C GLY A 1180 -20.06 -71.36 39.07
N GLY A 1181 -19.35 -72.08 39.93
CA GLY A 1181 -19.91 -73.00 40.92
C GLY A 1181 -20.14 -74.42 40.41
N HIS A 1182 -19.92 -74.69 39.12
CA HIS A 1182 -20.09 -76.02 38.51
C HIS A 1182 -18.76 -76.77 38.33
N ALA A 1183 -18.82 -78.11 38.31
CA ALA A 1183 -17.65 -78.98 38.18
C ALA A 1183 -17.91 -80.24 37.35
N ALA A 1184 -16.92 -80.69 36.60
CA ALA A 1184 -16.92 -81.92 35.83
C ALA A 1184 -15.86 -82.91 36.33
N VAL A 1185 -16.23 -84.19 36.39
CA VAL A 1185 -15.39 -85.29 36.89
C VAL A 1185 -15.21 -86.35 35.80
N LEU A 1186 -13.99 -86.47 35.28
CA LEU A 1186 -13.56 -87.52 34.36
C LEU A 1186 -12.91 -88.67 35.14
N THR A 1187 -13.44 -89.88 35.00
CA THR A 1187 -12.86 -91.10 35.59
C THR A 1187 -12.51 -92.10 34.50
N PHE A 1188 -11.36 -92.76 34.64
CA PHE A 1188 -10.94 -93.81 33.72
C PHE A 1188 -10.00 -94.78 34.42
N GLU A 1189 -9.97 -96.02 33.94
CA GLU A 1189 -9.06 -97.03 34.46
C GLU A 1189 -7.89 -97.21 33.50
N CYS A 1190 -6.70 -97.50 34.03
CA CYS A 1190 -5.50 -97.83 33.28
C CYS A 1190 -4.88 -99.14 33.79
N THR A 1191 -4.02 -99.75 32.98
CA THR A 1191 -3.21 -100.91 33.34
C THR A 1191 -1.75 -100.53 33.28
N VAL A 1192 -0.99 -100.96 34.28
CA VAL A 1192 0.45 -100.74 34.37
C VAL A 1192 1.17 -101.78 33.52
N GLY A 1193 1.84 -101.34 32.46
CA GLY A 1193 2.61 -102.14 31.52
C GLY A 1193 4.12 -102.05 31.76
N GLU A 1194 4.89 -102.84 31.00
CA GLU A 1194 6.34 -103.02 31.23
C GLU A 1194 7.14 -101.72 31.13
N ALA A 1195 6.70 -100.77 30.30
CA ALA A 1195 7.37 -99.48 30.12
C ALA A 1195 7.32 -98.57 31.37
N ALA A 1196 6.46 -98.87 32.36
CA ALA A 1196 6.40 -98.13 33.62
C ALA A 1196 7.42 -98.63 34.67
N LEU A 1197 8.11 -99.74 34.42
CA LEU A 1197 9.01 -100.36 35.38
C LEU A 1197 10.20 -99.42 35.70
N GLU A 1198 10.40 -99.15 37.00
CA GLU A 1198 11.44 -98.24 37.52
C GLU A 1198 11.35 -96.78 37.02
N GLN A 1199 10.27 -96.40 36.33
CA GLN A 1199 10.04 -95.03 35.86
C GLN A 1199 9.22 -94.19 36.85
N ASN A 1200 9.40 -92.87 36.80
CA ASN A 1200 8.46 -91.94 37.45
C ASN A 1200 7.23 -91.78 36.54
N THR A 1201 6.07 -92.22 36.99
CA THR A 1201 4.80 -92.16 36.24
C THR A 1201 3.83 -91.13 36.83
N ALA A 1202 4.35 -90.02 37.39
CA ALA A 1202 3.53 -88.86 37.75
C ALA A 1202 2.67 -88.45 36.54
N ASN A 1203 1.39 -88.16 36.77
CA ASN A 1203 0.43 -87.97 35.71
C ASN A 1203 -0.38 -86.70 35.97
N ILE A 1204 -0.29 -85.72 35.07
CA ILE A 1204 -0.93 -84.41 35.19
C ILE A 1204 -2.10 -84.33 34.20
N ALA A 1205 -3.23 -83.79 34.63
CA ALA A 1205 -4.33 -83.45 33.73
C ALA A 1205 -4.43 -81.94 33.54
N HIS A 1206 -5.01 -81.52 32.44
CA HIS A 1206 -5.11 -80.13 32.01
C HIS A 1206 -6.56 -79.80 31.63
N ALA A 1207 -7.00 -78.57 31.93
CA ALA A 1207 -8.25 -78.02 31.46
C ALA A 1207 -8.01 -76.93 30.42
N HIS A 1208 -8.94 -76.84 29.48
CA HIS A 1208 -8.91 -75.93 28.34
C HIS A 1208 -10.31 -75.36 28.14
N GLY A 1209 -10.42 -74.19 27.52
CA GLY A 1209 -11.67 -73.54 27.15
C GLY A 1209 -11.40 -72.11 26.68
N GLU A 1210 -12.46 -71.35 26.41
CA GLU A 1210 -12.36 -69.93 26.04
C GLU A 1210 -12.77 -69.04 27.22
N VAL A 1211 -11.93 -68.08 27.57
CA VAL A 1211 -12.19 -67.06 28.59
C VAL A 1211 -12.91 -65.86 27.95
N PRO A 1212 -14.08 -65.43 28.48
CA PRO A 1212 -14.88 -64.35 27.89
C PRO A 1212 -14.12 -63.04 27.59
N SER A 1213 -13.22 -62.59 28.47
CA SER A 1213 -12.42 -61.38 28.24
C SER A 1213 -11.40 -61.51 27.11
N GLU A 1214 -10.92 -62.72 26.83
CA GLU A 1214 -9.86 -62.99 25.85
C GLU A 1214 -10.40 -63.31 24.46
N SER A 1215 -11.69 -63.67 24.38
CA SER A 1215 -12.41 -63.99 23.15
C SER A 1215 -13.57 -63.01 22.89
N PRO A 1216 -13.29 -61.77 22.44
CA PRO A 1216 -14.34 -60.79 22.18
C PRO A 1216 -15.28 -61.27 21.06
N GLY A 1217 -16.54 -61.51 21.42
CA GLY A 1217 -17.59 -61.95 20.50
C GLY A 1217 -17.93 -63.44 20.54
N SER A 1218 -17.13 -64.27 21.22
CA SER A 1218 -17.55 -65.64 21.55
C SER A 1218 -18.67 -65.58 22.60
N ARG A 1219 -19.58 -66.53 22.55
CA ARG A 1219 -20.68 -66.66 23.51
C ARG A 1219 -20.78 -68.13 23.94
N PRO A 1220 -21.33 -68.40 25.14
CA PRO A 1220 -21.69 -69.76 25.52
C PRO A 1220 -22.58 -70.40 24.45
N GLU A 1221 -22.14 -71.55 23.91
CA GLU A 1221 -22.85 -72.33 22.87
C GLU A 1221 -23.37 -73.68 23.41
N ASP A 1222 -23.03 -74.03 24.65
CA ASP A 1222 -23.35 -75.25 25.39
C ASP A 1222 -23.06 -76.55 24.61
N PRO A 1223 -21.78 -76.85 24.31
CA PRO A 1223 -21.45 -78.07 23.57
C PRO A 1223 -21.70 -79.35 24.38
N ASP A 1224 -22.25 -80.38 23.73
CA ASP A 1224 -22.59 -81.68 24.36
C ASP A 1224 -21.40 -82.30 25.14
N PRO A 1225 -21.53 -82.55 26.47
CA PRO A 1225 -20.47 -83.17 27.26
C PRO A 1225 -20.18 -84.63 26.88
N GLY A 1226 -18.95 -85.08 27.15
CA GLY A 1226 -18.54 -86.49 27.07
C GLY A 1226 -18.14 -86.98 25.67
N LYS A 1227 -17.99 -86.08 24.70
CA LYS A 1227 -17.46 -86.39 23.37
C LYS A 1227 -15.91 -86.40 23.38
N PRO A 1228 -15.26 -87.17 22.50
CA PRO A 1228 -13.83 -87.02 22.23
C PRO A 1228 -13.51 -85.58 21.80
N ALA A 1229 -12.56 -84.95 22.47
CA ALA A 1229 -11.98 -83.68 22.03
C ALA A 1229 -10.65 -83.93 21.29
N GLU A 1230 -10.24 -83.02 20.42
CA GLU A 1230 -8.88 -83.02 19.89
C GLU A 1230 -7.90 -82.63 21.02
N PRO A 1231 -6.75 -83.32 21.20
CA PRO A 1231 -5.76 -82.91 22.20
C PRO A 1231 -5.34 -81.45 21.98
N PRO A 1232 -5.63 -80.51 22.90
CA PRO A 1232 -5.41 -79.10 22.63
C PRO A 1232 -3.92 -78.79 22.53
N ALA A 1233 -3.54 -77.98 21.53
CA ALA A 1233 -2.15 -77.60 21.26
C ALA A 1233 -1.70 -76.33 22.03
N GLY A 1234 -2.62 -75.64 22.73
CA GLY A 1234 -2.38 -74.41 23.49
C GLY A 1234 -1.95 -74.64 24.94
N GLU A 1235 -1.59 -73.55 25.64
CA GLU A 1235 -1.40 -73.59 27.09
C GLU A 1235 -2.75 -73.86 27.78
N PRO A 1236 -2.78 -74.72 28.81
CA PRO A 1236 -4.03 -75.01 29.51
C PRO A 1236 -4.40 -73.91 30.51
N GLU A 1237 -5.70 -73.65 30.66
CA GLU A 1237 -6.25 -72.72 31.65
C GLU A 1237 -5.90 -73.14 33.08
N ALA A 1238 -5.84 -74.45 33.33
CA ALA A 1238 -5.40 -74.98 34.61
C ALA A 1238 -4.82 -76.39 34.47
N SER A 1239 -3.93 -76.77 35.38
CA SER A 1239 -3.31 -78.10 35.44
C SER A 1239 -3.39 -78.69 36.84
N SER A 1240 -3.57 -80.00 36.94
CA SER A 1240 -3.50 -80.69 38.22
C SER A 1240 -2.07 -80.71 38.76
N PRO A 1241 -1.89 -80.81 40.09
CA PRO A 1241 -0.62 -81.24 40.66
C PRO A 1241 -0.17 -82.62 40.11
N PRO A 1242 1.14 -82.92 40.07
CA PRO A 1242 1.71 -84.18 39.57
C PRO A 1242 1.42 -85.42 40.43
#